data_AF-A0A2Z7ARP4-F1
#
_entry.id   AF-A0A2Z7ARP4-F1
#
_cell.length_a   1.000
_cell.length_b   1.000
_cell.length_c   1.000
_cell.angle_alpha   90.00
_cell.angle_beta   90.00
_cell.angle_gamma   90.00
#
_symmetry.space_group_name_H-M   'P 1'
#
loop_
_entity.id
_entity.type
_entity.pdbx_description
1 polymer ?
#
loop_
_entity_poly.entity_id
_entity_poly.type
_entity_poly.pdbx_seq_one_letter_code
_entity_poly.pdbx_strand_id
1 'polypeptide(L)'
;MAEEKYNMKNPAVKRILQELKEMQSTLSDDFMSLPLEENIFEWQFAIRGPRDSEFEGGIYHGRIQLPADYPYNPPSFMLLTPNGRFETQTKICLSISNHHPEHWQPSWSVRTALVALIAFMPTSPNGALGSLDYPTEERRKLAVKSREAAPIYGSSERQKLIDEIHEYMLRKAPPVAEGNQISEMHITSDDSEDQRDPQNDIVGTTTEPHIHAANADWIAEEPNETPPTANSTQTSQAVSNVPTNGQQLLRNPELRVPKQADDRSLAVTFPIHGAAYAICKFLLILIPSNVPSIDVDASDVLDDSNQTKENSFIYIPSRRQSDKVQCYEPATMKYLGYFPALKPDEVKDRVAQARKAQKIWAKSSFKQRRQFLRILLKYIIEHQQLICEVSSRDTGKTMVDASLGEIMTTCEKITWLLSEGEKWLKTEYRSCGRSMLHKTAKVEFHPLGVIGAIVSWNYPFHNIFNPMLAAVFSGNSIVIKVSEHASWSGCFYLRIIQAALAAIGAPENLVEVITGFAETGEALVASVDKIIFVGSPGVGRMIMRNAADTLIPVTLELGGKDAFIVCEDVDVPHVAQIAVRGALQSSGQNCAGAERFYVHKAIYSSFVAEVVKIVKSVTAGPPLLGKYDMGAICMQEHSEKLQSLVNDALDKGAEIVGRGSVGHIGEGAVDQYFPPTVIVNVNHTMRLMQEEAFGPILPIMKFSSDEEAVKLANDSKYGLGCAVFSGSQRRAKAIASQLHCGVAAINDFASNYMCQSLPFGGVRDSGFGRFAGVEGLRACCLVKSVVEDRWWPLIKTKIPKPIQYPISENGFEFQESLVQALYGLNIWDRLRALVDVLKIISEKSTPKNSKKRV
;
A
#
# COMPACT_ATOMS: atom_id res chain seq x y z
N MET A 1 -17.19 -10.72 48.98
CA MET A 1 -18.18 -9.66 49.29
C MET A 1 -18.75 -8.95 48.06
N ALA A 2 -18.09 -8.88 46.89
CA ALA A 2 -18.67 -8.26 45.69
C ALA A 2 -19.61 -9.19 44.87
N GLU A 3 -19.43 -10.51 44.94
CA GLU A 3 -20.20 -11.48 44.14
C GLU A 3 -21.68 -11.62 44.54
N GLU A 4 -22.07 -11.22 45.75
CA GLU A 4 -23.48 -11.27 46.21
C GLU A 4 -24.29 -10.02 45.86
N LYS A 5 -23.63 -8.88 45.55
CA LYS A 5 -24.30 -7.57 45.34
C LYS A 5 -24.71 -7.32 43.88
N TYR A 6 -24.01 -7.91 42.91
CA TYR A 6 -24.21 -7.61 41.48
C TYR A 6 -24.41 -8.88 40.65
N ASN A 7 -25.28 -8.80 39.63
CA ASN A 7 -25.55 -9.92 38.74
C ASN A 7 -24.35 -10.17 37.79
N MET A 8 -23.39 -10.97 38.24
CA MET A 8 -22.19 -11.35 37.48
C MET A 8 -22.50 -12.16 36.21
N LYS A 9 -23.75 -12.56 35.96
CA LYS A 9 -24.14 -13.18 34.69
C LYS A 9 -24.35 -12.14 33.58
N ASN A 10 -24.59 -10.87 33.92
CA ASN A 10 -24.69 -9.80 32.93
C ASN A 10 -23.28 -9.39 32.44
N PRO A 11 -22.96 -9.53 31.15
CA PRO A 11 -21.66 -9.13 30.59
C PRO A 11 -21.31 -7.66 30.82
N ALA A 12 -22.30 -6.75 30.77
CA ALA A 12 -22.10 -5.33 31.01
C ALA A 12 -21.66 -5.07 32.45
N VAL A 13 -22.32 -5.73 33.42
CA VAL A 13 -21.95 -5.64 34.83
C VAL A 13 -20.52 -6.15 35.07
N LYS A 14 -20.13 -7.26 34.44
CA LYS A 14 -18.76 -7.78 34.49
C LYS A 14 -17.74 -6.77 33.95
N ARG A 15 -18.01 -6.18 32.79
CA ARG A 15 -17.14 -5.17 32.17
C ARG A 15 -17.02 -3.93 33.04
N ILE A 16 -18.13 -3.42 33.56
CA ILE A 16 -18.16 -2.25 34.46
C ILE A 16 -17.32 -2.49 35.72
N LEU A 17 -17.48 -3.65 36.36
CA LEU A 17 -16.70 -4.00 37.55
C LEU A 17 -15.20 -4.18 37.24
N GLN A 18 -14.87 -4.69 36.06
CA GLN A 18 -13.49 -4.77 35.60
C GLN A 18 -12.89 -3.37 35.42
N GLU A 19 -13.58 -2.47 34.72
CA GLU A 19 -13.12 -1.09 34.50
C GLU A 19 -13.00 -0.31 35.83
N LEU A 20 -13.89 -0.56 36.79
CA LEU A 20 -13.77 -0.01 38.14
C LEU A 20 -12.48 -0.45 38.82
N LYS A 21 -12.17 -1.75 38.74
CA LYS A 21 -10.93 -2.30 39.30
C LYS A 21 -9.70 -1.69 38.61
N GLU A 22 -9.75 -1.53 37.30
CA GLU A 22 -8.68 -0.90 36.51
C GLU A 22 -8.47 0.56 36.93
N MET A 23 -9.55 1.36 37.01
CA MET A 23 -9.49 2.75 37.45
C MET A 23 -8.99 2.92 38.90
N GLN A 24 -9.34 2.00 39.80
CA GLN A 24 -8.81 2.01 41.17
C GLN A 24 -7.33 1.59 41.25
N SER A 25 -6.89 0.67 40.38
CA SER A 25 -5.51 0.17 40.37
C SER A 25 -4.53 1.17 39.74
N THR A 26 -5.00 2.05 38.87
CA THR A 26 -4.18 3.04 38.16
C THR A 26 -4.84 4.42 38.23
N LEU A 27 -4.65 5.10 39.36
CA LEU A 27 -5.16 6.45 39.58
C LEU A 27 -4.54 7.44 38.58
N SER A 28 -5.36 8.35 38.06
CA SER A 28 -4.93 9.47 37.23
C SER A 28 -4.93 10.76 38.07
N ASP A 29 -4.02 11.67 37.75
CA ASP A 29 -4.02 13.03 38.27
C ASP A 29 -4.84 13.99 37.37
N ASP A 30 -5.25 13.55 36.18
CA ASP A 30 -5.97 14.36 35.18
C ASP A 30 -7.49 14.17 35.23
N PHE A 31 -7.97 13.07 35.82
CA PHE A 31 -9.40 12.85 36.04
C PHE A 31 -9.65 11.87 37.18
N MET A 32 -10.87 11.92 37.71
CA MET A 32 -11.41 10.93 38.64
C MET A 32 -12.85 10.61 38.22
N SER A 33 -13.25 9.35 38.37
CA SER A 33 -14.59 8.88 38.02
C SER A 33 -15.02 7.77 38.97
N LEU A 34 -16.24 7.87 39.51
CA LEU A 34 -16.83 6.90 40.44
C LEU A 34 -18.29 6.60 40.07
N PRO A 35 -18.73 5.33 40.21
CA PRO A 35 -20.12 4.94 39.97
C PRO A 35 -21.00 5.34 41.16
N LEU A 36 -22.30 5.50 40.92
CA LEU A 36 -23.27 5.59 42.02
C LEU A 36 -23.46 4.24 42.70
N GLU A 37 -23.57 4.23 44.03
CA GLU A 37 -23.79 2.99 44.79
C GLU A 37 -25.11 2.30 44.43
N GLU A 38 -26.14 3.07 44.11
CA GLU A 38 -27.48 2.57 43.75
C GLU A 38 -27.58 2.13 42.28
N ASN A 39 -26.74 2.68 41.40
CA ASN A 39 -26.75 2.37 39.98
C ASN A 39 -25.34 2.46 39.35
N ILE A 40 -24.70 1.30 39.19
CA ILE A 40 -23.35 1.19 38.61
C ILE A 40 -23.28 1.53 37.11
N PHE A 41 -24.41 1.74 36.43
CA PHE A 41 -24.46 2.23 35.04
C PHE A 41 -24.40 3.76 34.97
N GLU A 42 -24.43 4.46 36.12
CA GLU A 42 -24.27 5.90 36.20
C GLU A 42 -23.04 6.27 37.02
N TRP A 43 -22.19 7.10 36.43
CA TRP A 43 -20.95 7.53 37.05
C TRP A 43 -20.90 9.05 37.14
N GLN A 44 -20.26 9.55 38.19
CA GLN A 44 -19.82 10.93 38.31
C GLN A 44 -18.34 10.99 37.97
N PHE A 45 -17.93 12.02 37.23
CA PHE A 45 -16.52 12.24 36.93
C PHE A 45 -16.15 13.71 37.06
N ALA A 46 -14.87 13.97 37.26
CA ALA A 46 -14.28 15.28 37.02
C ALA A 46 -13.00 15.13 36.22
N ILE A 47 -12.78 16.04 35.28
CA ILE A 47 -11.54 16.14 34.48
C ILE A 47 -10.84 17.46 34.78
N ARG A 48 -9.52 17.48 34.64
CA ARG A 48 -8.73 18.71 34.61
C ARG A 48 -8.74 19.30 33.23
N GLY A 49 -8.71 20.63 33.18
CA GLY A 49 -8.41 21.33 31.94
C GLY A 49 -7.04 20.92 31.39
N PRO A 50 -6.93 20.66 30.08
CA PRO A 50 -5.65 20.43 29.42
C PRO A 50 -4.64 21.54 29.71
N ARG A 51 -3.38 21.17 29.89
CA ARG A 51 -2.27 22.13 30.04
C ARG A 51 -2.09 22.92 28.74
N ASP A 52 -1.55 24.12 28.85
CA ASP A 52 -1.26 25.00 27.72
C ASP A 52 -2.52 25.36 26.89
N SER A 53 -3.69 25.36 27.53
CA SER A 53 -4.98 25.68 26.91
C SER A 53 -5.78 26.71 27.72
N GLU A 54 -6.82 27.29 27.13
CA GLU A 54 -7.72 28.21 27.81
C GLU A 54 -8.57 27.57 28.92
N PHE A 55 -8.52 26.24 29.04
CA PHE A 55 -9.19 25.47 30.08
C PHE A 55 -8.27 25.15 31.26
N GLU A 56 -6.97 25.40 31.13
CA GLU A 56 -5.96 25.06 32.12
C GLU A 56 -6.32 25.60 33.51
N GLY A 57 -6.05 24.80 34.54
CA GLY A 57 -6.41 25.11 35.92
C GLY A 57 -7.83 24.73 36.31
N GLY A 58 -8.75 24.55 35.36
CA GLY A 58 -10.14 24.18 35.66
C GLY A 58 -10.34 22.74 36.14
N ILE A 59 -11.43 22.52 36.89
CA ILE A 59 -11.94 21.21 37.33
C ILE A 59 -13.38 21.08 36.84
N TYR A 60 -13.59 20.29 35.79
CA TYR A 60 -14.86 20.18 35.11
C TYR A 60 -15.56 18.88 35.47
N HIS A 61 -16.67 19.00 36.20
CA HIS A 61 -17.50 17.87 36.62
C HIS A 61 -18.48 17.49 35.53
N GLY A 62 -18.82 16.21 35.49
CA GLY A 62 -19.77 15.63 34.55
C GLY A 62 -20.30 14.28 35.01
N ARG A 63 -21.19 13.71 34.21
CA ARG A 63 -21.74 12.38 34.41
C ARG A 63 -21.62 11.49 33.18
N ILE A 64 -21.50 10.19 33.42
CA ILE A 64 -21.45 9.15 32.40
C ILE A 64 -22.68 8.27 32.58
N GLN A 65 -23.42 8.06 31.49
CA GLN A 65 -24.48 7.06 31.42
C GLN A 65 -24.02 5.90 30.54
N LEU A 66 -23.88 4.73 31.12
CA LEU A 66 -23.55 3.49 30.41
C LEU A 66 -24.84 2.80 29.97
N PRO A 67 -24.94 2.34 28.70
CA PRO A 67 -26.11 1.58 28.25
C PRO A 67 -26.12 0.17 28.85
N ALA A 68 -27.29 -0.47 28.86
CA ALA A 68 -27.48 -1.79 29.47
C ALA A 68 -26.65 -2.91 28.79
N ASP A 69 -26.26 -2.70 27.53
CA ASP A 69 -25.46 -3.58 26.70
C ASP A 69 -24.01 -3.10 26.51
N TYR A 70 -23.52 -2.21 27.38
CA TYR A 70 -22.11 -1.84 27.45
C TYR A 70 -21.21 -3.10 27.55
N PRO A 71 -20.05 -3.17 26.85
CA PRO A 71 -19.40 -2.14 26.04
C PRO A 71 -19.79 -2.17 24.56
N TYR A 72 -20.85 -2.86 24.14
CA TYR A 72 -21.17 -2.94 22.70
C TYR A 72 -21.75 -1.64 22.15
N ASN A 73 -22.41 -0.85 23.01
CA ASN A 73 -22.81 0.52 22.71
C ASN A 73 -22.03 1.52 23.58
N PRO A 74 -21.72 2.71 23.04
CA PRO A 74 -20.94 3.75 23.72
C PRO A 74 -21.66 4.36 24.93
N PRO A 75 -20.91 4.85 25.92
CA PRO A 75 -21.43 5.70 26.98
C PRO A 75 -21.90 7.07 26.46
N SER A 76 -22.77 7.72 27.22
CA SER A 76 -23.13 9.13 27.02
C SER A 76 -22.47 10.00 28.08
N PHE A 77 -21.81 11.09 27.66
CA PHE A 77 -21.17 12.06 28.54
C PHE A 77 -21.97 13.36 28.58
N MET A 78 -22.05 13.97 29.75
CA MET A 78 -22.65 15.29 29.98
C MET A 78 -21.79 16.06 30.98
N LEU A 79 -21.42 17.30 30.68
CA LEU A 79 -20.77 18.17 31.67
C LEU A 79 -21.81 18.86 32.55
N LEU A 80 -21.47 19.05 33.82
CA LEU A 80 -22.27 19.78 34.81
C LEU A 80 -21.64 21.15 35.08
N THR A 81 -20.32 21.26 34.97
CA THR A 81 -19.60 22.52 35.16
C THR A 81 -19.58 23.35 33.87
N PRO A 82 -20.00 24.63 33.92
CA PRO A 82 -19.82 25.55 32.80
C PRO A 82 -18.34 25.70 32.42
N ASN A 83 -18.05 25.59 31.12
CA ASN A 83 -16.68 25.60 30.60
C ASN A 83 -16.54 26.42 29.30
N GLY A 84 -17.64 26.82 28.67
CA GLY A 84 -17.60 27.63 27.43
C GLY A 84 -17.24 26.86 26.15
N ARG A 85 -17.12 25.52 26.22
CA ARG A 85 -16.91 24.60 25.09
C ARG A 85 -18.06 23.64 24.86
N PHE A 86 -18.64 23.14 25.96
CA PHE A 86 -19.76 22.22 25.95
C PHE A 86 -20.88 22.79 26.82
N GLU A 87 -22.09 22.73 26.30
CA GLU A 87 -23.31 23.08 27.01
C GLU A 87 -23.56 22.10 28.15
N THR A 88 -23.86 22.63 29.35
CA THR A 88 -24.07 21.81 30.53
C THR A 88 -25.36 21.00 30.44
N GLN A 89 -25.37 19.79 30.97
CA GLN A 89 -26.48 18.85 30.96
C GLN A 89 -26.94 18.38 29.57
N THR A 90 -26.25 18.78 28.50
CA THR A 90 -26.47 18.30 27.13
C THR A 90 -25.55 17.11 26.84
N LYS A 91 -26.06 16.09 26.13
CA LYS A 91 -25.24 14.95 25.70
C LYS A 91 -24.18 15.43 24.72
N ILE A 92 -22.92 15.19 25.05
CA ILE A 92 -21.78 15.62 24.24
C ILE A 92 -21.71 14.73 22.99
N CYS A 93 -21.75 15.36 21.81
CA CYS A 93 -21.59 14.69 20.52
C CYS A 93 -20.10 14.63 20.12
N LEU A 94 -19.43 13.53 20.48
CA LEU A 94 -18.07 13.20 20.03
C LEU A 94 -18.03 11.79 19.44
N SER A 95 -17.01 11.45 18.65
CA SER A 95 -16.79 10.10 18.09
C SER A 95 -16.68 8.99 19.16
N ILE A 96 -16.46 9.38 20.41
CA ILE A 96 -16.36 8.52 21.60
C ILE A 96 -17.68 8.39 22.38
N SER A 97 -18.79 8.92 21.85
CA SER A 97 -20.09 9.03 22.54
C SER A 97 -21.23 8.34 21.78
N ASN A 98 -22.36 8.12 22.45
CA ASN A 98 -23.58 7.54 21.87
C ASN A 98 -24.28 8.36 20.77
N HIS A 99 -23.66 9.43 20.28
CA HIS A 99 -24.11 10.11 19.07
C HIS A 99 -23.55 9.47 17.79
N HIS A 100 -22.45 8.70 17.92
CA HIS A 100 -21.77 8.00 16.81
C HIS A 100 -21.48 6.53 17.16
N PRO A 101 -22.52 5.69 17.35
CA PRO A 101 -22.33 4.28 17.68
C PRO A 101 -21.48 3.51 16.66
N GLU A 102 -21.44 3.97 15.41
CA GLU A 102 -20.61 3.42 14.32
C GLU A 102 -19.10 3.62 14.51
N HIS A 103 -18.69 4.58 15.36
CA HIS A 103 -17.28 4.88 15.63
C HIS A 103 -16.80 4.28 16.96
N TRP A 104 -17.72 3.81 17.80
CA TRP A 104 -17.40 3.20 19.07
C TRP A 104 -16.77 1.82 18.89
N GLN A 105 -15.64 1.60 19.56
CA GLN A 105 -15.00 0.29 19.63
C GLN A 105 -15.29 -0.32 21.02
N PRO A 106 -15.87 -1.52 21.12
CA PRO A 106 -16.14 -2.18 22.42
C PRO A 106 -14.90 -2.47 23.27
N SER A 107 -13.69 -2.32 22.70
CA SER A 107 -12.43 -2.39 23.43
C SER A 107 -12.14 -1.13 24.25
N TRP A 108 -12.70 0.03 23.87
CA TRP A 108 -12.54 1.28 24.60
C TRP A 108 -13.16 1.20 26.00
N SER A 109 -12.55 1.92 26.94
CA SER A 109 -12.99 1.98 28.33
C SER A 109 -13.46 3.39 28.69
N VAL A 110 -14.19 3.53 29.79
CA VAL A 110 -14.51 4.84 30.39
C VAL A 110 -13.24 5.67 30.61
N ARG A 111 -12.14 5.02 31.01
CA ARG A 111 -10.84 5.67 31.19
C ARG A 111 -10.34 6.30 29.88
N THR A 112 -10.32 5.52 28.80
CA THR A 112 -9.90 5.99 27.47
C THR A 112 -10.78 7.12 26.98
N ALA A 113 -12.09 7.03 27.21
CA ALA A 113 -13.05 8.06 26.81
C ALA A 113 -12.86 9.37 27.59
N LEU A 114 -12.51 9.33 28.89
CA LEU A 114 -12.19 10.53 29.67
C LEU A 114 -10.90 11.21 29.20
N VAL A 115 -9.86 10.43 28.87
CA VAL A 115 -8.62 10.97 28.27
C VAL A 115 -8.92 11.66 26.94
N ALA A 116 -9.74 11.03 26.09
CA ALA A 116 -10.16 11.64 24.84
C ALA A 116 -10.99 12.91 25.06
N LEU A 117 -11.93 12.92 26.04
CA LEU A 117 -12.72 14.10 26.38
C LEU A 117 -11.83 15.29 26.79
N ILE A 118 -10.77 15.06 27.56
CA ILE A 118 -9.77 16.06 27.91
C ILE A 118 -9.11 16.60 26.64
N ALA A 119 -8.61 15.71 25.77
CA ALA A 119 -7.96 16.09 24.51
C ALA A 119 -8.89 16.87 23.56
N PHE A 120 -10.21 16.69 23.67
CA PHE A 120 -11.19 17.42 22.85
C PHE A 120 -11.54 18.81 23.38
N MET A 121 -11.27 19.15 24.65
CA MET A 121 -11.62 20.46 25.20
C MET A 121 -11.07 21.66 24.39
N PRO A 122 -9.78 21.71 23.98
CA PRO A 122 -9.20 22.84 23.26
C PRO A 122 -9.50 22.83 21.75
N THR A 123 -10.27 21.83 21.27
CA THR A 123 -10.61 21.73 19.84
C THR A 123 -11.77 22.66 19.48
N SER A 124 -11.80 23.15 18.25
CA SER A 124 -12.88 24.02 17.74
C SER A 124 -14.26 23.36 17.86
N PRO A 125 -15.32 24.10 18.26
CA PRO A 125 -16.67 23.59 18.42
C PRO A 125 -17.35 23.05 17.16
N ASN A 126 -16.97 23.53 15.98
CA ASN A 126 -17.42 23.05 14.66
C ASN A 126 -18.95 22.85 14.52
N GLY A 127 -19.77 23.54 15.33
CA GLY A 127 -21.23 23.47 15.30
C GLY A 127 -21.84 22.13 15.75
N ALA A 128 -21.09 21.29 16.47
CA ALA A 128 -21.61 20.03 17.00
C ALA A 128 -22.73 20.28 18.04
N LEU A 129 -23.70 19.36 18.12
CA LEU A 129 -24.81 19.46 19.09
C LEU A 129 -24.26 19.56 20.52
N GLY A 130 -24.67 20.60 21.26
CA GLY A 130 -24.19 20.88 22.62
C GLY A 130 -22.80 21.53 22.69
N SER A 131 -22.27 22.06 21.59
CA SER A 131 -21.04 22.87 21.59
C SER A 131 -21.30 24.35 21.84
N LEU A 132 -20.41 25.00 22.58
CA LEU A 132 -20.39 26.43 22.84
C LEU A 132 -19.08 27.01 22.32
N ASP A 133 -19.10 28.27 21.87
CA ASP A 133 -17.91 28.96 21.36
C ASP A 133 -17.63 30.28 22.10
N TYR A 134 -17.33 30.17 23.39
CA TYR A 134 -17.00 31.36 24.18
C TYR A 134 -15.59 31.86 23.85
N PRO A 135 -15.34 33.19 23.90
CA PRO A 135 -14.00 33.73 23.77
C PRO A 135 -13.03 33.11 24.78
N THR A 136 -11.75 32.98 24.39
CA THR A 136 -10.67 32.40 25.22
C THR A 136 -10.62 32.99 26.63
N GLU A 137 -10.81 34.30 26.78
CA GLU A 137 -10.76 34.97 28.09
C GLU A 137 -11.93 34.56 29.01
N GLU A 138 -13.12 34.36 28.45
CA GLU A 138 -14.27 33.87 29.21
C GLU A 138 -14.11 32.40 29.61
N ARG A 139 -13.51 31.56 28.74
CA ARG A 139 -13.16 30.17 29.08
C ARG A 139 -12.16 30.10 30.24
N ARG A 140 -11.16 30.98 30.28
CA ARG A 140 -10.21 31.09 31.41
C ARG A 140 -10.89 31.50 32.72
N LYS A 141 -11.82 32.47 32.68
CA LYS A 141 -12.60 32.84 33.87
C LYS A 141 -13.44 31.68 34.39
N LEU A 142 -14.08 30.93 33.50
CA LEU A 142 -14.83 29.73 33.85
C LEU A 142 -13.93 28.61 34.41
N ALA A 143 -12.70 28.48 33.91
CA ALA A 143 -11.70 27.56 34.45
C ALA A 143 -11.38 27.89 35.91
N VAL A 144 -11.13 29.16 36.25
CA VAL A 144 -10.90 29.58 37.65
C VAL A 144 -12.12 29.30 38.52
N LYS A 145 -13.30 29.75 38.07
CA LYS A 145 -14.56 29.58 38.80
C LYS A 145 -14.91 28.11 39.07
N SER A 146 -14.58 27.22 38.14
CA SER A 146 -14.83 25.78 38.28
C SER A 146 -14.15 25.13 39.49
N ARG A 147 -13.14 25.78 40.07
CA ARG A 147 -12.40 25.31 41.25
C ARG A 147 -13.00 25.78 42.58
N GLU A 148 -13.85 26.80 42.57
CA GLU A 148 -14.34 27.45 43.80
C GLU A 148 -15.29 26.54 44.58
N ALA A 149 -16.13 25.80 43.87
CA ALA A 149 -17.06 24.85 44.44
C ALA A 149 -17.44 23.77 43.42
N ALA A 150 -17.77 22.57 43.91
CA ALA A 150 -18.37 21.53 43.10
C ALA A 150 -19.80 21.94 42.66
N PRO A 151 -20.30 21.49 41.49
CA PRO A 151 -21.67 21.80 41.08
C PRO A 151 -22.69 21.10 41.99
N ILE A 152 -23.82 21.77 42.24
CA ILE A 152 -24.94 21.17 42.96
C ILE A 152 -25.82 20.39 41.98
N TYR A 153 -25.90 19.07 42.12
CA TYR A 153 -26.62 18.22 41.18
C TYR A 153 -27.12 16.88 41.77
N GLY A 154 -28.44 16.65 41.68
CA GLY A 154 -29.07 15.36 41.99
C GLY A 154 -29.41 15.16 43.47
N SER A 155 -29.45 13.89 43.91
CA SER A 155 -29.77 13.52 45.29
C SER A 155 -28.62 13.84 46.26
N SER A 156 -28.89 13.79 47.57
CA SER A 156 -27.88 13.99 48.60
C SER A 156 -26.71 13.00 48.51
N GLU A 157 -26.97 11.76 48.08
CA GLU A 157 -25.96 10.72 47.86
C GLU A 157 -25.09 11.02 46.64
N ARG A 158 -25.70 11.49 45.54
CA ARG A 158 -24.96 11.94 44.36
C ARG A 158 -24.09 13.16 44.67
N GLN A 159 -24.64 14.11 45.43
CA GLN A 159 -23.90 15.31 45.81
C GLN A 159 -22.64 14.97 46.62
N LYS A 160 -22.75 14.06 47.60
CA LYS A 160 -21.58 13.58 48.36
C LYS A 160 -20.47 13.05 47.46
N LEU A 161 -20.82 12.29 46.41
CA LEU A 161 -19.85 11.74 45.46
C LEU A 161 -19.20 12.84 44.61
N ILE A 162 -19.98 13.83 44.18
CA ILE A 162 -19.48 15.00 43.44
C ILE A 162 -18.49 15.79 44.31
N ASP A 163 -18.83 16.00 45.59
CA ASP A 163 -17.98 16.72 46.54
C ASP A 163 -16.67 15.95 46.81
N GLU A 164 -16.74 14.62 46.99
CA GLU A 164 -15.57 13.75 47.17
C GLU A 164 -14.62 13.79 45.97
N ILE A 165 -15.17 13.67 44.76
CA ILE A 165 -14.40 13.79 43.52
C ILE A 165 -13.77 15.19 43.43
N HIS A 166 -14.50 16.24 43.79
CA HIS A 166 -13.99 17.61 43.73
C HIS A 166 -12.81 17.82 44.68
N GLU A 167 -12.91 17.36 45.94
CA GLU A 167 -11.80 17.41 46.90
C GLU A 167 -10.57 16.63 46.43
N TYR A 168 -10.77 15.43 45.86
CA TYR A 168 -9.66 14.65 45.29
C TYR A 168 -8.95 15.43 44.19
N MET A 169 -9.71 16.00 43.24
CA MET A 169 -9.15 16.76 42.12
C MET A 169 -8.47 18.04 42.59
N LEU A 170 -8.99 18.72 43.62
CA LEU A 170 -8.34 19.88 44.24
C LEU A 170 -7.01 19.51 44.87
N ARG A 171 -6.95 18.41 45.64
CA ARG A 171 -5.71 17.94 46.30
C ARG A 171 -4.62 17.59 45.28
N LYS A 172 -5.01 17.15 44.08
CA LYS A 172 -4.09 16.78 42.98
C LYS A 172 -3.76 17.94 42.04
N ALA A 173 -4.47 19.07 42.15
CA ALA A 173 -4.21 20.23 41.34
C ALA A 173 -3.02 21.04 41.89
N PRO A 174 -2.11 21.53 41.02
CA PRO A 174 -1.08 22.47 41.41
C PRO A 174 -1.71 23.78 41.91
N PRO A 175 -1.03 24.52 42.81
CA PRO A 175 -1.50 25.81 43.28
C PRO A 175 -1.64 26.78 42.10
N VAL A 176 -2.77 27.47 42.04
CA VAL A 176 -3.00 28.54 41.05
C VAL A 176 -2.10 29.70 41.40
N ALA A 177 -1.32 30.22 40.45
CA ALA A 177 -0.57 31.46 40.66
C ALA A 177 -1.58 32.58 40.98
N GLU A 178 -1.52 33.15 42.18
CA GLU A 178 -2.28 34.35 42.51
C GLU A 178 -1.89 35.44 41.51
N GLY A 179 -2.85 35.83 40.67
CA GLY A 179 -2.69 36.98 39.79
C GLY A 179 -2.41 38.21 40.64
N ASN A 180 -1.38 38.99 40.23
CA ASN A 180 -1.01 40.26 40.81
C ASN A 180 -2.24 41.05 41.27
N GLN A 181 -2.29 41.34 42.58
CA GLN A 181 -3.10 42.41 43.12
C GLN A 181 -2.77 43.70 42.35
N ILE A 182 -3.74 44.18 41.58
CA ILE A 182 -3.74 45.55 41.10
C ILE A 182 -4.00 46.40 42.34
N SER A 183 -2.97 47.08 42.82
CA SER A 183 -3.09 48.07 43.89
C SER A 183 -3.96 49.24 43.40
N GLU A 184 -4.86 49.66 44.28
CA GLU A 184 -5.72 50.84 44.15
C GLU A 184 -4.97 52.07 43.63
N MET A 185 -5.56 52.77 42.65
CA MET A 185 -5.44 54.22 42.56
C MET A 185 -6.78 54.81 42.09
N HIS A 186 -7.33 55.62 42.99
CA HIS A 186 -8.53 56.45 42.95
C HIS A 186 -9.06 56.87 41.58
N ILE A 187 -10.37 56.70 41.40
CA ILE A 187 -11.21 57.68 40.71
C ILE A 187 -12.42 57.99 41.59
N THR A 188 -12.47 59.23 42.08
CA THR A 188 -13.60 59.88 42.70
C THR A 188 -14.64 60.29 41.65
N SER A 189 -15.92 60.07 41.97
CA SER A 189 -17.15 60.81 41.59
C SER A 189 -17.12 61.74 40.35
N ASP A 190 -18.03 61.55 39.39
CA ASP A 190 -19.34 62.25 39.39
C ASP A 190 -20.19 61.95 38.14
N ASP A 191 -21.50 61.85 38.41
CA ASP A 191 -22.66 62.32 37.65
C ASP A 191 -23.01 61.87 36.20
N SER A 192 -24.16 61.17 36.18
CA SER A 192 -25.40 61.48 35.45
C SER A 192 -25.51 61.35 33.92
N GLU A 193 -26.52 60.55 33.54
CA GLU A 193 -27.54 60.76 32.49
C GLU A 193 -27.05 61.04 31.04
N ASP A 194 -27.56 60.39 30.00
CA ASP A 194 -28.97 60.37 29.63
C ASP A 194 -29.25 59.29 28.57
N GLN A 195 -30.53 58.93 28.48
CA GLN A 195 -31.11 57.82 27.75
C GLN A 195 -31.37 58.12 26.26
N ARG A 196 -31.55 57.02 25.49
CA ARG A 196 -32.66 56.70 24.55
C ARG A 196 -32.26 56.32 23.11
N ASP A 197 -32.63 55.07 22.80
CA ASP A 197 -33.02 54.43 21.52
C ASP A 197 -34.14 55.26 20.79
N PRO A 198 -34.67 54.97 19.56
CA PRO A 198 -34.58 53.73 18.77
C PRO A 198 -34.66 53.81 17.21
N GLN A 199 -34.59 52.62 16.58
CA GLN A 199 -35.40 52.12 15.44
C GLN A 199 -35.17 52.51 13.95
N ASN A 200 -35.26 51.43 13.14
CA ASN A 200 -35.94 51.23 11.84
C ASN A 200 -35.21 51.33 10.47
N ASP A 201 -35.18 50.17 9.80
CA ASP A 201 -35.75 49.85 8.46
C ASP A 201 -35.10 50.24 7.10
N ILE A 202 -35.01 49.19 6.25
CA ILE A 202 -35.42 49.09 4.81
C ILE A 202 -34.42 49.43 3.65
N VAL A 203 -34.16 48.39 2.82
CA VAL A 203 -34.08 48.28 1.31
C VAL A 203 -33.21 49.31 0.56
N GLY A 204 -32.24 49.00 -0.31
CA GLY A 204 -32.06 47.96 -1.34
C GLY A 204 -32.22 48.58 -2.74
N THR A 205 -31.18 48.65 -3.58
CA THR A 205 -31.28 48.72 -5.07
C THR A 205 -29.92 48.64 -5.79
N THR A 206 -29.95 47.90 -6.90
CA THR A 206 -28.98 47.61 -7.98
C THR A 206 -28.64 48.79 -8.91
N THR A 207 -27.51 48.74 -9.63
CA THR A 207 -27.39 48.72 -11.14
C THR A 207 -25.93 48.83 -11.66
N GLU A 208 -25.60 48.04 -12.70
CA GLU A 208 -24.45 48.12 -13.65
C GLU A 208 -24.54 49.37 -14.60
N PRO A 209 -23.81 49.55 -15.76
CA PRO A 209 -22.70 48.80 -16.44
C PRO A 209 -21.57 49.68 -17.09
N HIS A 210 -20.52 49.05 -17.68
CA HIS A 210 -20.03 49.25 -19.09
C HIS A 210 -18.49 49.14 -19.37
N ILE A 211 -18.13 48.15 -20.20
CA ILE A 211 -17.35 48.07 -21.49
C ILE A 211 -16.00 48.83 -21.76
N HIS A 212 -15.03 48.06 -22.33
CA HIS A 212 -14.07 48.29 -23.47
C HIS A 212 -12.59 47.97 -23.12
N ALA A 213 -11.89 46.95 -23.70
CA ALA A 213 -11.38 46.72 -25.08
C ALA A 213 -10.27 47.70 -25.52
N ALA A 214 -9.20 47.42 -26.28
CA ALA A 214 -8.47 46.26 -26.84
C ALA A 214 -7.21 46.82 -27.60
N ASN A 215 -6.36 45.92 -28.15
CA ASN A 215 -5.29 46.05 -29.19
C ASN A 215 -3.82 45.98 -28.68
N ALA A 216 -2.95 45.02 -29.07
CA ALA A 216 -2.42 44.53 -30.39
C ALA A 216 -1.43 45.54 -31.03
N ASP A 217 -0.27 45.24 -31.64
CA ASP A 217 0.43 44.03 -32.13
C ASP A 217 1.90 44.43 -32.54
N TRP A 218 2.62 43.62 -33.37
CA TRP A 218 3.88 43.83 -34.18
C TRP A 218 5.16 43.16 -33.60
N ILE A 219 5.67 41.99 -34.05
CA ILE A 219 6.32 41.49 -35.31
C ILE A 219 7.87 41.72 -35.42
N ALA A 220 8.59 40.58 -35.36
CA ALA A 220 9.81 40.07 -36.05
C ALA A 220 11.19 40.78 -36.07
N GLU A 221 12.27 40.05 -35.71
CA GLU A 221 13.38 39.52 -36.57
C GLU A 221 14.66 39.18 -35.74
N GLU A 222 15.31 38.05 -36.08
CA GLU A 222 16.69 37.63 -35.72
C GLU A 222 17.75 38.43 -36.55
N PRO A 223 19.11 38.37 -36.38
CA PRO A 223 19.93 37.27 -35.83
C PRO A 223 21.25 37.63 -35.05
N ASN A 224 21.86 36.56 -34.49
CA ASN A 224 23.29 36.23 -34.31
C ASN A 224 24.34 37.09 -33.58
N GLU A 225 25.19 36.32 -32.87
CA GLU A 225 26.64 36.45 -32.58
C GLU A 225 27.15 37.11 -31.26
N THR A 226 27.64 36.21 -30.38
CA THR A 226 28.69 36.31 -29.33
C THR A 226 30.02 36.89 -29.84
N PRO A 227 31.06 37.29 -29.04
CA PRO A 227 31.56 36.71 -27.75
C PRO A 227 32.24 37.79 -26.82
N PRO A 228 33.33 37.59 -26.04
CA PRO A 228 33.80 36.55 -25.09
C PRO A 228 34.18 37.10 -23.66
N THR A 229 34.70 36.20 -22.80
CA THR A 229 35.82 36.37 -21.81
C THR A 229 35.70 37.18 -20.48
N ALA A 230 35.85 36.42 -19.39
CA ALA A 230 36.94 36.44 -18.39
C ALA A 230 37.13 37.59 -17.35
N ASN A 231 37.66 37.15 -16.20
CA ASN A 231 38.33 37.86 -15.09
C ASN A 231 37.47 38.50 -13.99
N SER A 232 37.91 38.63 -12.73
CA SER A 232 38.70 37.84 -11.79
C SER A 232 38.89 38.71 -10.53
N THR A 233 39.07 38.06 -9.37
CA THR A 233 39.93 38.48 -8.23
C THR A 233 39.70 39.77 -7.44
N GLN A 234 39.78 39.66 -6.11
CA GLN A 234 40.73 40.38 -5.23
C GLN A 234 40.69 39.76 -3.79
N THR A 235 41.77 39.14 -3.27
CA THR A 235 42.92 39.64 -2.44
C THR A 235 42.60 39.86 -0.95
N SER A 236 43.47 39.72 0.07
CA SER A 236 44.82 39.13 0.29
C SER A 236 45.21 39.35 1.80
N GLN A 237 46.39 38.81 2.20
CA GLN A 237 47.23 39.04 3.41
C GLN A 237 47.13 38.00 4.57
N ALA A 238 48.19 37.48 5.23
CA ALA A 238 49.65 37.57 5.09
C ALA A 238 50.38 36.64 6.14
N VAL A 239 51.50 35.98 5.74
CA VAL A 239 52.82 35.75 6.46
C VAL A 239 52.83 34.83 7.73
N SER A 240 53.77 33.92 8.08
CA SER A 240 55.22 33.66 7.82
C SER A 240 55.69 32.22 8.17
N ASN A 241 56.76 31.82 7.46
CA ASN A 241 58.01 31.10 7.86
C ASN A 241 58.18 29.56 8.02
N VAL A 242 59.31 29.16 7.41
CA VAL A 242 59.99 27.87 7.11
C VAL A 242 60.80 27.31 8.32
N PRO A 243 61.36 26.06 8.29
CA PRO A 243 62.61 25.69 7.56
C PRO A 243 62.52 24.33 6.79
N THR A 244 62.95 24.14 5.52
CA THR A 244 64.28 24.00 4.84
C THR A 244 65.09 22.69 5.03
N ASN A 245 65.35 22.05 3.86
CA ASN A 245 66.52 21.26 3.41
C ASN A 245 66.77 19.84 3.98
N GLY A 246 67.21 18.83 3.22
CA GLY A 246 67.61 18.74 1.80
C GLY A 246 68.57 17.55 1.55
N GLN A 247 68.41 16.91 0.38
CA GLN A 247 69.38 16.20 -0.49
C GLN A 247 70.17 14.97 0.02
N GLN A 248 70.06 13.77 -0.57
CA GLN A 248 70.53 13.27 -1.88
C GLN A 248 72.05 13.00 -2.02
N LEU A 249 72.35 11.76 -2.47
CA LEU A 249 73.31 11.34 -3.52
C LEU A 249 74.70 10.76 -3.17
N LEU A 250 74.97 9.61 -3.83
CA LEU A 250 76.25 9.08 -4.39
C LEU A 250 77.03 7.96 -3.65
N ARG A 251 76.99 6.74 -4.21
CA ARG A 251 78.14 6.01 -4.83
C ARG A 251 77.79 4.56 -5.23
N ASN A 252 78.01 4.21 -6.50
CA ASN A 252 78.30 2.84 -7.03
C ASN A 252 79.85 2.64 -7.05
N PRO A 253 80.46 1.48 -7.41
CA PRO A 253 79.99 0.07 -7.67
C PRO A 253 80.80 -0.96 -6.81
N GLU A 254 80.53 -2.28 -6.71
CA GLU A 254 80.94 -3.37 -7.63
C GLU A 254 80.56 -4.77 -7.05
N LEU A 255 80.22 -5.70 -7.97
CA LEU A 255 80.46 -7.16 -8.01
C LEU A 255 80.04 -8.09 -6.84
N ARG A 256 78.95 -8.86 -7.06
CA ARG A 256 78.98 -10.34 -7.16
C ARG A 256 77.60 -10.94 -7.54
N VAL A 257 77.62 -11.79 -8.57
CA VAL A 257 76.55 -12.69 -9.07
C VAL A 257 76.24 -13.74 -7.98
N PRO A 258 74.97 -14.12 -7.70
CA PRO A 258 74.36 -15.26 -8.42
C PRO A 258 72.83 -15.28 -8.63
N LYS A 259 72.49 -16.07 -9.67
CA LYS A 259 71.25 -16.85 -9.90
C LYS A 259 70.02 -16.14 -10.52
N GLN A 260 69.92 -16.37 -11.83
CA GLN A 260 68.73 -16.70 -12.63
C GLN A 260 67.45 -16.91 -11.80
N ALA A 261 66.50 -15.98 -11.95
CA ALA A 261 65.10 -16.12 -11.55
C ALA A 261 64.22 -15.75 -12.75
N ASP A 262 63.12 -16.49 -12.87
CA ASP A 262 62.31 -16.71 -14.06
C ASP A 262 61.77 -15.46 -14.77
N ASP A 263 61.93 -15.47 -16.08
CA ASP A 263 61.35 -14.57 -17.07
C ASP A 263 59.87 -14.96 -17.33
N ARG A 264 59.02 -14.85 -16.30
CA ARG A 264 57.59 -15.23 -16.36
C ARG A 264 56.60 -14.16 -15.86
N SER A 265 57.02 -12.92 -15.67
CA SER A 265 56.14 -11.85 -15.16
C SER A 265 55.71 -10.80 -16.20
N LEU A 266 56.19 -10.86 -17.45
CA LEU A 266 55.80 -9.92 -18.51
C LEU A 266 54.83 -10.48 -19.57
N ALA A 267 54.42 -11.74 -19.45
CA ALA A 267 53.48 -12.38 -20.39
C ALA A 267 52.04 -12.52 -19.88
N VAL A 268 51.72 -12.10 -18.64
CA VAL A 268 50.40 -12.31 -18.02
C VAL A 268 49.57 -11.04 -17.87
N THR A 269 50.14 -9.85 -18.11
CA THR A 269 49.44 -8.56 -17.94
C THR A 269 48.74 -8.04 -19.21
N PHE A 270 49.15 -8.50 -20.40
CA PHE A 270 48.46 -8.21 -21.67
C PHE A 270 47.12 -8.95 -21.90
N PRO A 271 46.95 -10.25 -21.53
CA PRO A 271 45.69 -10.95 -21.78
C PRO A 271 44.54 -10.47 -20.89
N ILE A 272 44.82 -9.87 -19.72
CA ILE A 272 43.79 -9.33 -18.82
C ILE A 272 43.18 -8.05 -19.40
N HIS A 273 44.00 -7.17 -19.98
CA HIS A 273 43.52 -5.96 -20.66
C HIS A 273 42.81 -6.30 -21.99
N GLY A 274 43.30 -7.30 -22.72
CA GLY A 274 42.64 -7.80 -23.93
C GLY A 274 41.30 -8.48 -23.64
N ALA A 275 41.20 -9.27 -22.57
CA ALA A 275 39.97 -9.89 -22.13
C ALA A 275 38.98 -8.86 -21.56
N ALA A 276 39.43 -7.91 -20.74
CA ALA A 276 38.59 -6.83 -20.25
C ALA A 276 38.10 -5.92 -21.40
N TYR A 277 38.96 -5.61 -22.37
CA TYR A 277 38.56 -4.87 -23.57
C TYR A 277 37.59 -5.66 -24.45
N ALA A 278 37.81 -6.97 -24.64
CA ALA A 278 36.89 -7.83 -25.40
C ALA A 278 35.55 -8.01 -24.68
N ILE A 279 35.54 -8.13 -23.34
CA ILE A 279 34.34 -8.16 -22.51
C ILE A 279 33.62 -6.81 -22.59
N CYS A 280 34.32 -5.69 -22.42
CA CYS A 280 33.73 -4.35 -22.59
C CYS A 280 33.20 -4.14 -24.01
N LYS A 281 33.90 -4.59 -25.05
CA LYS A 281 33.44 -4.47 -26.44
C LYS A 281 32.26 -5.41 -26.73
N PHE A 282 32.24 -6.61 -26.15
CA PHE A 282 31.12 -7.54 -26.20
C PHE A 282 29.90 -6.99 -25.44
N LEU A 283 30.11 -6.38 -24.27
CA LEU A 283 29.09 -5.66 -23.50
C LEU A 283 28.57 -4.45 -24.28
N LEU A 284 29.42 -3.68 -24.96
CA LEU A 284 29.04 -2.57 -25.83
C LEU A 284 28.26 -3.04 -27.08
N ILE A 285 28.54 -4.24 -27.62
CA ILE A 285 27.75 -4.87 -28.70
C ILE A 285 26.35 -5.31 -28.20
N LEU A 286 26.21 -5.59 -26.91
CA LEU A 286 24.92 -5.90 -26.26
C LEU A 286 24.10 -4.65 -25.91
N ILE A 287 24.69 -3.45 -25.95
CA ILE A 287 23.95 -2.19 -25.80
C ILE A 287 23.28 -1.88 -27.15
N PRO A 288 21.93 -1.87 -27.22
CA PRO A 288 21.24 -1.50 -28.44
C PRO A 288 21.58 -0.05 -28.82
N SER A 289 21.73 0.18 -30.12
CA SER A 289 21.97 1.47 -30.76
C SER A 289 21.06 2.58 -30.23
N ASN A 290 21.65 3.77 -29.96
CA ASN A 290 21.03 5.04 -29.55
C ASN A 290 19.67 4.92 -28.83
N VAL A 291 19.68 4.46 -27.58
CA VAL A 291 18.56 4.69 -26.66
C VAL A 291 18.64 6.17 -26.21
N PRO A 292 17.67 7.02 -26.59
CA PRO A 292 17.70 8.43 -26.20
C PRO A 292 17.64 8.53 -24.67
N SER A 293 18.40 9.48 -24.12
CA SER A 293 18.15 9.92 -22.74
C SER A 293 16.91 10.80 -22.75
N ILE A 294 16.16 10.75 -21.65
CA ILE A 294 15.05 11.64 -21.38
C ILE A 294 15.44 12.50 -20.19
N ASP A 295 15.01 13.76 -20.22
CA ASP A 295 15.15 14.66 -19.09
C ASP A 295 13.79 14.76 -18.39
N VAL A 296 13.80 14.72 -17.06
CA VAL A 296 12.60 14.74 -16.23
C VAL A 296 12.89 15.70 -15.10
N ASP A 297 12.17 16.82 -15.08
CA ASP A 297 12.27 17.78 -14.00
C ASP A 297 11.89 17.12 -12.68
N ALA A 298 12.83 17.13 -11.74
CA ALA A 298 12.71 16.59 -10.39
C ALA A 298 12.96 17.65 -9.32
N SER A 299 13.02 18.94 -9.71
CA SER A 299 13.33 20.04 -8.80
C SER A 299 12.34 20.10 -7.64
N ASP A 300 11.04 19.99 -7.90
CA ASP A 300 9.96 20.02 -6.91
C ASP A 300 10.02 18.87 -5.88
N VAL A 301 10.46 17.68 -6.29
CA VAL A 301 10.56 16.51 -5.41
C VAL A 301 11.88 16.45 -4.64
N LEU A 302 12.86 17.27 -5.01
CA LEU A 302 14.14 17.43 -4.34
C LEU A 302 14.25 18.72 -3.51
N ASP A 303 13.35 19.68 -3.76
CA ASP A 303 13.38 20.97 -3.10
C ASP A 303 12.83 20.88 -1.67
N ASP A 304 13.73 20.98 -0.70
CA ASP A 304 13.39 21.09 0.72
C ASP A 304 12.97 22.50 1.13
N SER A 305 13.15 23.52 0.26
CA SER A 305 13.03 24.95 0.57
C SER A 305 11.69 25.60 0.17
N ASN A 306 10.92 25.02 -0.76
CA ASN A 306 9.62 25.55 -1.20
C ASN A 306 8.41 25.15 -0.33
N GLN A 307 8.63 24.52 0.82
CA GLN A 307 7.55 24.12 1.72
C GLN A 307 7.27 25.24 2.73
N THR A 308 6.25 26.05 2.43
CA THR A 308 5.84 27.25 3.17
C THR A 308 5.82 27.07 4.69
N LYS A 309 6.35 28.08 5.39
CA LYS A 309 6.27 28.33 6.85
C LYS A 309 4.85 28.31 7.45
N GLU A 310 3.81 28.08 6.65
CA GLU A 310 2.40 28.10 7.08
C GLU A 310 1.85 26.72 7.49
N ASN A 311 2.53 25.60 7.23
CA ASN A 311 2.00 24.24 7.52
C ASN A 311 2.91 23.37 8.42
N SER A 312 3.72 23.99 9.29
CA SER A 312 4.62 23.27 10.22
C SER A 312 3.93 22.65 11.44
N PHE A 313 2.61 22.45 11.41
CA PHE A 313 1.89 21.81 12.51
C PHE A 313 1.63 20.34 12.19
N ILE A 314 2.03 19.47 13.12
CA ILE A 314 1.74 18.04 13.14
C ILE A 314 0.23 17.87 12.97
N TYR A 315 -0.19 17.53 11.75
CA TYR A 315 -1.60 17.36 11.42
C TYR A 315 -1.92 15.86 11.36
N ILE A 316 -2.89 15.44 12.17
CA ILE A 316 -3.52 14.12 12.12
C ILE A 316 -4.72 14.26 11.16
N PRO A 317 -4.74 13.59 10.00
CA PRO A 317 -5.85 13.73 9.06
C PRO A 317 -7.17 13.27 9.69
N SER A 318 -8.17 14.15 9.71
CA SER A 318 -9.56 13.71 9.89
C SER A 318 -10.03 12.99 8.62
N ARG A 319 -10.78 11.88 8.77
CA ARG A 319 -11.39 11.09 7.67
C ARG A 319 -12.43 11.83 6.81
N ARG A 320 -12.43 13.17 6.72
CA ARG A 320 -13.28 13.88 5.76
C ARG A 320 -12.72 13.64 4.36
N GLN A 321 -13.54 13.06 3.47
CA GLN A 321 -13.29 13.10 2.03
C GLN A 321 -13.18 14.56 1.61
N SER A 322 -11.95 15.00 1.33
CA SER A 322 -11.70 16.30 0.70
C SER A 322 -11.58 16.09 -0.81
N ASP A 323 -11.74 17.17 -1.57
CA ASP A 323 -11.43 17.22 -3.00
C ASP A 323 -9.91 17.03 -3.30
N LYS A 324 -9.12 16.74 -2.27
CA LYS A 324 -7.65 16.65 -2.28
C LYS A 324 -7.15 15.40 -1.55
N VAL A 325 -6.06 14.85 -2.05
CA VAL A 325 -5.23 13.83 -1.40
C VAL A 325 -4.02 14.53 -0.81
N GLN A 326 -3.96 14.65 0.51
CA GLN A 326 -2.81 15.21 1.22
C GLN A 326 -1.72 14.16 1.39
N CYS A 327 -0.48 14.54 1.11
CA CYS A 327 0.67 13.64 1.13
C CYS A 327 1.67 14.08 2.22
N TYR A 328 2.19 13.10 2.96
CA TYR A 328 3.12 13.30 4.06
C TYR A 328 4.21 12.25 4.00
N GLU A 329 5.42 12.61 4.40
CA GLU A 329 6.51 11.66 4.57
C GLU A 329 6.28 10.84 5.85
N PRO A 330 6.08 9.52 5.79
CA PRO A 330 5.76 8.72 6.99
C PRO A 330 6.83 8.81 8.09
N ALA A 331 8.10 8.84 7.70
CA ALA A 331 9.21 8.86 8.64
C ALA A 331 9.30 10.14 9.50
N THR A 332 8.81 11.27 8.99
CA THR A 332 9.02 12.59 9.60
C THR A 332 7.74 13.41 9.75
N MET A 333 6.64 12.96 9.15
CA MET A 333 5.40 13.70 8.88
C MET A 333 5.59 15.03 8.17
N LYS A 334 6.72 15.22 7.47
CA LYS A 334 6.93 16.36 6.60
C LYS A 334 5.86 16.39 5.52
N TYR A 335 5.15 17.50 5.38
CA TYR A 335 4.13 17.67 4.35
C TYR A 335 4.77 17.70 2.96
N LEU A 336 4.32 16.84 2.06
CA LEU A 336 4.85 16.71 0.70
C LEU A 336 4.00 17.47 -0.34
N GLY A 337 2.84 17.99 0.06
CA GLY A 337 1.89 18.66 -0.83
C GLY A 337 0.58 17.90 -0.96
N TYR A 338 -0.21 18.24 -1.98
CA TYR A 338 -1.48 17.60 -2.25
C TYR A 338 -1.74 17.43 -3.75
N PHE A 339 -2.60 16.47 -4.09
CA PHE A 339 -3.09 16.23 -5.44
C PHE A 339 -4.61 16.19 -5.46
N PRO A 340 -5.28 16.55 -6.57
CA PRO A 340 -6.74 16.49 -6.65
C PRO A 340 -7.23 15.04 -6.50
N ALA A 341 -8.32 14.83 -5.74
CA ALA A 341 -9.03 13.57 -5.72
C ALA A 341 -10.05 13.56 -6.87
N LEU A 342 -9.76 12.81 -7.95
CA LEU A 342 -10.58 12.84 -9.16
C LEU A 342 -11.99 12.28 -8.89
N LYS A 343 -12.99 13.02 -9.37
CA LYS A 343 -14.40 12.63 -9.30
C LYS A 343 -14.73 11.59 -10.38
N PRO A 344 -15.85 10.84 -10.22
CA PRO A 344 -16.24 9.79 -11.16
C PRO A 344 -16.28 10.20 -12.64
N ASP A 345 -16.78 11.40 -12.96
CA ASP A 345 -16.88 11.84 -14.36
C ASP A 345 -15.51 12.20 -14.95
N GLU A 346 -14.61 12.77 -14.15
CA GLU A 346 -13.22 13.02 -14.56
C GLU A 346 -12.49 11.70 -14.85
N VAL A 347 -12.74 10.65 -14.05
CA VAL A 347 -12.18 9.32 -14.31
C VAL A 347 -12.68 8.77 -15.65
N LYS A 348 -13.97 8.89 -15.96
CA LYS A 348 -14.55 8.46 -17.25
C LYS A 348 -13.90 9.20 -18.41
N ASP A 349 -13.66 10.50 -18.27
CA ASP A 349 -12.99 11.31 -19.29
C ASP A 349 -11.56 10.84 -19.54
N ARG A 350 -10.79 10.57 -18.48
CA ARG A 350 -9.42 10.01 -18.59
C ARG A 350 -9.42 8.66 -19.31
N VAL A 351 -10.35 7.78 -18.94
CA VAL A 351 -10.52 6.47 -19.59
C VAL A 351 -10.91 6.62 -21.07
N ALA A 352 -11.75 7.60 -21.42
CA ALA A 352 -12.13 7.87 -22.80
C ALA A 352 -10.94 8.36 -23.65
N GLN A 353 -10.06 9.19 -23.09
CA GLN A 353 -8.83 9.61 -23.78
C GLN A 353 -7.84 8.45 -23.93
N ALA A 354 -7.67 7.64 -22.89
CA ALA A 354 -6.86 6.42 -22.95
C ALA A 354 -7.36 5.47 -24.04
N ARG A 355 -8.68 5.30 -24.17
CA ARG A 355 -9.29 4.48 -25.22
C ARG A 355 -9.00 4.99 -26.64
N LYS A 356 -8.85 6.30 -26.84
CA LYS A 356 -8.43 6.88 -28.13
C LYS A 356 -6.95 6.59 -28.40
N ALA A 357 -6.09 6.83 -27.40
CA ALA A 357 -4.66 6.52 -27.46
C ALA A 357 -4.40 5.04 -27.77
N GLN A 358 -5.18 4.15 -27.13
CA GLN A 358 -5.09 2.70 -27.32
C GLN A 358 -5.31 2.27 -28.76
N LYS A 359 -6.30 2.84 -29.46
CA LYS A 359 -6.58 2.50 -30.87
C LYS A 359 -5.41 2.82 -31.80
N ILE A 360 -4.62 3.86 -31.46
CA ILE A 360 -3.40 4.22 -32.17
C ILE A 360 -2.30 3.22 -31.78
N TRP A 361 -2.10 3.01 -30.47
CA TRP A 361 -1.04 2.16 -29.94
C TRP A 361 -1.18 0.67 -30.28
N ALA A 362 -2.41 0.16 -30.46
CA ALA A 362 -2.66 -1.21 -30.89
C ALA A 362 -1.97 -1.55 -32.23
N LYS A 363 -1.74 -0.54 -33.08
CA LYS A 363 -1.07 -0.66 -34.38
C LYS A 363 0.46 -0.54 -34.28
N SER A 364 1.01 -0.23 -33.10
CA SER A 364 2.45 -0.12 -32.90
C SER A 364 3.15 -1.47 -33.09
N SER A 365 4.38 -1.42 -33.58
CA SER A 365 5.24 -2.62 -33.73
C SER A 365 5.91 -2.99 -32.40
N PHE A 366 6.28 -4.26 -32.23
CA PHE A 366 7.11 -4.68 -31.08
C PHE A 366 8.43 -3.91 -31.01
N LYS A 367 9.00 -3.48 -32.14
CA LYS A 367 10.20 -2.62 -32.16
C LYS A 367 9.96 -1.31 -31.40
N GLN A 368 8.84 -0.64 -31.64
CA GLN A 368 8.47 0.60 -30.96
C GLN A 368 8.19 0.37 -29.47
N ARG A 369 7.43 -0.70 -29.13
CA ARG A 369 7.14 -1.07 -27.73
C ARG A 369 8.40 -1.40 -26.93
N ARG A 370 9.37 -2.10 -27.55
CA ARG A 370 10.68 -2.38 -26.95
C ARG A 370 11.53 -1.14 -26.77
N GLN A 371 11.42 -0.16 -27.68
CA GLN A 371 12.16 1.10 -27.54
C GLN A 371 11.69 1.90 -26.32
N PHE A 372 10.38 1.97 -26.10
CA PHE A 372 9.81 2.56 -24.88
C PHE A 372 10.41 1.93 -23.61
N LEU A 373 10.38 0.59 -23.53
CA LEU A 373 10.97 -0.16 -22.41
C LEU A 373 12.46 0.11 -22.21
N ARG A 374 13.25 0.21 -23.29
CA ARG A 374 14.69 0.52 -23.21
C ARG A 374 14.97 1.91 -22.66
N ILE A 375 14.17 2.90 -23.05
CA ILE A 375 14.30 4.27 -22.55
C ILE A 375 14.02 4.30 -21.05
N LEU A 376 12.94 3.64 -20.62
CA LEU A 376 12.63 3.50 -19.19
C LEU A 376 13.76 2.78 -18.44
N LEU A 377 14.27 1.66 -18.96
CA LEU A 377 15.37 0.92 -18.33
C LEU A 377 16.62 1.79 -18.17
N LYS A 378 16.99 2.53 -19.22
CA LYS A 378 18.13 3.45 -19.19
C LYS A 378 17.94 4.51 -18.09
N TYR A 379 16.79 5.19 -18.08
CA TYR A 379 16.48 6.20 -17.07
C TYR A 379 16.52 5.62 -15.66
N ILE A 380 15.91 4.45 -15.43
CA ILE A 380 15.89 3.80 -14.10
C ILE A 380 17.31 3.51 -13.61
N ILE A 381 18.20 3.02 -14.47
CA ILE A 381 19.59 2.72 -14.10
C ILE A 381 20.36 4.00 -13.77
N GLU A 382 20.20 5.05 -14.61
CA GLU A 382 20.89 6.34 -14.45
C GLU A 382 20.38 7.13 -13.23
N HIS A 383 19.12 6.96 -12.84
CA HIS A 383 18.44 7.74 -11.79
C HIS A 383 17.92 6.91 -10.62
N GLN A 384 18.49 5.72 -10.37
CA GLN A 384 18.04 4.81 -9.32
C GLN A 384 18.01 5.45 -7.92
N GLN A 385 18.99 6.33 -7.62
CA GLN A 385 19.07 7.01 -6.34
C GLN A 385 17.87 7.93 -6.13
N LEU A 386 17.54 8.75 -7.14
CA LEU A 386 16.38 9.65 -7.11
C LEU A 386 15.07 8.88 -6.91
N ILE A 387 14.88 7.78 -7.65
CA ILE A 387 13.67 6.95 -7.54
C ILE A 387 13.55 6.34 -6.14
N CYS A 388 14.67 5.84 -5.59
CA CYS A 388 14.70 5.28 -4.23
C CYS A 388 14.42 6.35 -3.17
N GLU A 389 14.95 7.56 -3.34
CA GLU A 389 14.75 8.67 -2.41
C GLU A 389 13.28 9.10 -2.39
N VAL A 390 12.69 9.33 -3.57
CA VAL A 390 11.25 9.65 -3.70
C VAL A 390 10.38 8.54 -3.11
N SER A 391 10.70 7.26 -3.38
CA SER A 391 9.97 6.13 -2.78
C SER A 391 10.10 6.10 -1.26
N SER A 392 11.30 6.37 -0.73
CA SER A 392 11.59 6.36 0.71
C SER A 392 10.82 7.47 1.42
N ARG A 393 10.77 8.68 0.84
CA ARG A 393 9.99 9.81 1.35
C ARG A 393 8.51 9.48 1.42
N ASP A 394 7.92 8.93 0.37
CA ASP A 394 6.46 8.73 0.32
C ASP A 394 5.98 7.52 1.16
N THR A 395 6.88 6.58 1.50
CA THR A 395 6.48 5.29 2.10
C THR A 395 7.20 4.94 3.40
N GLY A 396 8.22 5.71 3.79
CA GLY A 396 8.99 5.48 5.00
C GLY A 396 10.05 4.36 4.90
N LYS A 397 10.17 3.67 3.77
CA LYS A 397 11.14 2.57 3.58
C LYS A 397 12.58 3.08 3.49
N THR A 398 13.55 2.19 3.73
CA THR A 398 14.98 2.51 3.56
C THR A 398 15.37 2.56 2.08
N MET A 399 16.46 3.28 1.76
CA MET A 399 17.02 3.32 0.41
C MET A 399 17.40 1.91 -0.12
N VAL A 400 17.86 1.02 0.77
CA VAL A 400 18.18 -0.36 0.41
C VAL A 400 16.92 -1.14 0.07
N ASP A 401 15.88 -1.04 0.89
CA ASP A 401 14.62 -1.73 0.63
C ASP A 401 13.90 -1.17 -0.61
N ALA A 402 14.04 0.14 -0.87
CA ALA A 402 13.60 0.77 -2.11
C ALA A 402 14.37 0.21 -3.33
N SER A 403 15.69 0.10 -3.25
CA SER A 403 16.50 -0.47 -4.33
C SER A 403 16.10 -1.92 -4.64
N LEU A 404 15.91 -2.75 -3.61
CA LEU A 404 15.51 -4.14 -3.76
C LEU A 404 14.10 -4.30 -4.34
N GLY A 405 13.13 -3.53 -3.82
CA GLY A 405 11.72 -3.71 -4.15
C GLY A 405 11.21 -2.87 -5.33
N GLU A 406 11.77 -1.68 -5.56
CA GLU A 406 11.35 -0.75 -6.62
C GLU A 406 12.19 -0.92 -7.89
N ILE A 407 13.52 -0.90 -7.74
CA ILE A 407 14.46 -0.82 -8.86
C ILE A 407 14.71 -2.21 -9.44
N MET A 408 15.22 -3.12 -8.61
CA MET A 408 15.68 -4.42 -9.07
C MET A 408 14.54 -5.22 -9.73
N THR A 409 13.38 -5.29 -9.10
CA THR A 409 12.18 -5.98 -9.60
C THR A 409 11.69 -5.39 -10.93
N THR A 410 11.70 -4.06 -11.07
CA THR A 410 11.24 -3.37 -12.29
C THR A 410 12.23 -3.53 -13.43
N CYS A 411 13.53 -3.45 -13.15
CA CYS A 411 14.59 -3.74 -14.11
C CYS A 411 14.49 -5.18 -14.65
N GLU A 412 14.26 -6.17 -13.78
CA GLU A 412 14.05 -7.55 -14.22
C GLU A 412 12.80 -7.70 -15.09
N LYS A 413 11.70 -7.01 -14.75
CA LYS A 413 10.46 -7.04 -15.55
C LYS A 413 10.71 -6.51 -16.97
N ILE A 414 11.37 -5.36 -17.07
CA ILE A 414 11.70 -4.75 -18.35
C ILE A 414 12.63 -5.67 -19.15
N THR A 415 13.67 -6.20 -18.50
CA THR A 415 14.65 -7.09 -19.13
C THR A 415 13.98 -8.34 -19.69
N TRP A 416 13.07 -8.97 -18.93
CA TRP A 416 12.31 -10.12 -19.39
C TRP A 416 11.36 -9.79 -20.57
N LEU A 417 10.63 -8.68 -20.52
CA LEU A 417 9.79 -8.27 -21.66
C LEU A 417 10.63 -7.97 -22.92
N LEU A 418 11.81 -7.36 -22.72
CA LEU A 418 12.78 -7.15 -23.80
C LEU A 418 13.39 -8.46 -24.31
N SER A 419 13.58 -9.50 -23.51
CA SER A 419 14.14 -10.76 -24.01
C SER A 419 13.07 -11.63 -24.67
N GLU A 420 11.92 -11.79 -24.04
CA GLU A 420 10.95 -12.84 -24.35
C GLU A 420 9.53 -12.36 -24.64
N GLY A 421 9.16 -11.13 -24.27
CA GLY A 421 7.75 -10.69 -24.32
C GLY A 421 7.09 -10.88 -25.69
N GLU A 422 7.80 -10.54 -26.77
CA GLU A 422 7.28 -10.70 -28.14
C GLU A 422 7.03 -12.18 -28.48
N LYS A 423 7.94 -13.08 -28.09
CA LYS A 423 7.81 -14.53 -28.33
C LYS A 423 6.49 -15.06 -27.76
N TRP A 424 6.12 -14.59 -26.57
CA TRP A 424 4.92 -15.04 -25.87
C TRP A 424 3.61 -14.42 -26.36
N LEU A 425 3.67 -13.39 -27.20
CA LEU A 425 2.52 -12.78 -27.87
C LEU A 425 2.38 -13.16 -29.34
N LYS A 426 3.27 -14.00 -29.87
CA LYS A 426 3.14 -14.55 -31.23
C LYS A 426 1.97 -15.53 -31.33
N THR A 427 1.37 -15.57 -32.52
CA THR A 427 0.36 -16.56 -32.88
C THR A 427 0.87 -17.98 -32.66
N GLU A 428 0.09 -18.79 -31.96
CA GLU A 428 0.39 -20.20 -31.72
C GLU A 428 -0.45 -21.09 -32.64
N TYR A 429 0.15 -22.12 -33.24
CA TYR A 429 -0.57 -23.09 -34.07
C TYR A 429 -0.95 -24.32 -33.26
N ARG A 430 -2.17 -24.82 -33.49
CA ARG A 430 -2.74 -25.98 -32.79
C ARG A 430 -3.17 -27.05 -33.79
N SER A 431 -3.20 -28.30 -33.34
CA SER A 431 -3.69 -29.42 -34.16
C SER A 431 -5.20 -29.27 -34.41
N CYS A 432 -5.63 -29.47 -35.65
CA CYS A 432 -7.05 -29.49 -36.01
C CYS A 432 -7.70 -30.87 -35.83
N GLY A 433 -6.89 -31.91 -35.55
CA GLY A 433 -7.36 -33.29 -35.58
C GLY A 433 -7.68 -33.80 -36.99
N ARG A 434 -8.09 -35.07 -37.08
CA ARG A 434 -8.26 -35.80 -38.35
C ARG A 434 -9.45 -35.33 -39.18
N SER A 435 -10.56 -35.00 -38.54
CA SER A 435 -11.79 -34.53 -39.21
C SER A 435 -11.61 -33.16 -39.88
N MET A 436 -10.65 -32.37 -39.40
CA MET A 436 -10.39 -31.01 -39.86
C MET A 436 -8.98 -30.85 -40.45
N LEU A 437 -8.39 -31.89 -41.06
CA LEU A 437 -7.07 -31.81 -41.70
C LEU A 437 -6.95 -30.73 -42.78
N HIS A 438 -8.09 -30.36 -43.38
CA HIS A 438 -8.20 -29.28 -44.36
C HIS A 438 -8.22 -27.87 -43.73
N LYS A 439 -8.08 -27.78 -42.41
CA LYS A 439 -8.05 -26.53 -41.66
C LYS A 439 -6.67 -26.24 -41.07
N THR A 440 -6.47 -24.97 -40.74
CA THR A 440 -5.38 -24.50 -39.89
C THR A 440 -6.01 -23.82 -38.68
N ALA A 441 -5.64 -24.25 -37.48
CA ALA A 441 -6.12 -23.69 -36.21
C ALA A 441 -4.98 -22.91 -35.55
N LYS A 442 -5.27 -21.67 -35.15
CA LYS A 442 -4.32 -20.79 -34.49
C LYS A 442 -4.95 -20.05 -33.31
N VAL A 443 -4.12 -19.69 -32.34
CA VAL A 443 -4.46 -18.86 -31.18
C VAL A 443 -3.72 -17.55 -31.34
N GLU A 444 -4.45 -16.44 -31.32
CA GLU A 444 -3.92 -15.09 -31.43
C GLU A 444 -4.12 -14.31 -30.13
N PHE A 445 -3.19 -13.42 -29.80
CA PHE A 445 -3.22 -12.58 -28.62
C PHE A 445 -3.39 -11.12 -29.04
N HIS A 446 -4.59 -10.58 -28.87
CA HIS A 446 -4.94 -9.20 -29.22
C HIS A 446 -5.01 -8.36 -27.96
N PRO A 447 -4.70 -7.05 -27.97
CA PRO A 447 -4.93 -6.19 -26.81
C PRO A 447 -6.42 -6.18 -26.43
N LEU A 448 -6.71 -6.08 -25.13
CA LEU A 448 -8.06 -5.98 -24.58
C LEU A 448 -8.69 -4.60 -24.83
N GLY A 449 -7.89 -3.53 -24.74
CA GLY A 449 -8.38 -2.15 -24.76
C GLY A 449 -7.73 -1.32 -23.65
N VAL A 450 -8.55 -0.70 -22.81
CA VAL A 450 -8.10 0.04 -21.62
C VAL A 450 -8.05 -0.91 -20.43
N ILE A 451 -6.86 -1.08 -19.86
CA ILE A 451 -6.69 -1.76 -18.58
C ILE A 451 -6.77 -0.71 -17.48
N GLY A 452 -7.57 -0.96 -16.44
CA GLY A 452 -7.50 -0.22 -15.19
C GLY A 452 -6.58 -0.95 -14.22
N ALA A 453 -5.74 -0.22 -13.51
CA ALA A 453 -4.98 -0.75 -12.38
C ALA A 453 -5.27 0.06 -11.12
N ILE A 454 -5.48 -0.61 -10.00
CA ILE A 454 -5.59 0.02 -8.69
C ILE A 454 -4.50 -0.59 -7.82
N VAL A 455 -3.55 0.23 -7.36
CA VAL A 455 -2.26 -0.25 -6.86
C VAL A 455 -1.91 0.30 -5.47
N SER A 456 -1.26 -0.52 -4.64
CA SER A 456 -0.92 -0.22 -3.26
C SER A 456 0.33 0.66 -3.10
N TRP A 457 0.51 1.21 -1.91
CA TRP A 457 1.57 2.15 -1.51
C TRP A 457 2.90 1.51 -1.09
N ASN A 458 2.97 0.20 -0.90
CA ASN A 458 4.14 -0.43 -0.30
C ASN A 458 5.39 -0.40 -1.19
N TYR A 459 5.21 -0.54 -2.51
CA TYR A 459 6.29 -0.36 -3.50
C TYR A 459 5.78 0.46 -4.70
N PRO A 460 5.54 1.78 -4.57
CA PRO A 460 4.73 2.52 -5.53
C PRO A 460 5.33 2.60 -6.92
N PHE A 461 6.66 2.71 -7.05
CA PHE A 461 7.30 2.72 -8.37
C PHE A 461 7.07 1.39 -9.08
N HIS A 462 7.40 0.27 -8.43
CA HIS A 462 7.17 -1.06 -9.00
C HIS A 462 5.69 -1.34 -9.26
N ASN A 463 4.81 -0.97 -8.32
CA ASN A 463 3.38 -1.22 -8.40
C ASN A 463 2.70 -0.44 -9.54
N ILE A 464 3.21 0.73 -9.92
CA ILE A 464 2.79 1.45 -11.12
C ILE A 464 3.39 0.78 -12.37
N PHE A 465 4.69 0.53 -12.36
CA PHE A 465 5.42 0.08 -13.55
C PHE A 465 5.06 -1.33 -13.97
N ASN A 466 4.91 -2.28 -13.05
CA ASN A 466 4.68 -3.69 -13.40
C ASN A 466 3.42 -3.93 -14.24
N PRO A 467 2.20 -3.50 -13.84
CA PRO A 467 1.02 -3.62 -14.69
C PRO A 467 1.12 -2.77 -15.96
N MET A 468 1.72 -1.57 -15.87
CA MET A 468 1.91 -0.68 -17.02
C MET A 468 2.76 -1.32 -18.11
N LEU A 469 3.89 -1.91 -17.74
CA LEU A 469 4.83 -2.53 -18.66
C LEU A 469 4.17 -3.69 -19.42
N ALA A 470 3.39 -4.52 -18.74
CA ALA A 470 2.66 -5.62 -19.39
C ALA A 470 1.54 -5.10 -20.31
N ALA A 471 0.77 -4.11 -19.86
CA ALA A 471 -0.33 -3.52 -20.63
C ALA A 471 0.16 -2.84 -21.92
N VAL A 472 1.15 -1.94 -21.80
CA VAL A 472 1.69 -1.19 -22.94
C VAL A 472 2.41 -2.13 -23.91
N PHE A 473 3.16 -3.13 -23.42
CA PHE A 473 3.84 -4.09 -24.28
C PHE A 473 2.87 -4.96 -25.08
N SER A 474 1.74 -5.34 -24.48
CA SER A 474 0.67 -6.10 -25.17
C SER A 474 -0.19 -5.24 -26.11
N GLY A 475 -0.06 -3.92 -26.08
CA GLY A 475 -0.76 -2.99 -26.99
C GLY A 475 -2.03 -2.36 -26.40
N ASN A 476 -2.17 -2.41 -25.08
CA ASN A 476 -3.23 -1.75 -24.33
C ASN A 476 -2.82 -0.32 -23.94
N SER A 477 -3.81 0.51 -23.62
CA SER A 477 -3.61 1.68 -22.76
C SER A 477 -3.89 1.28 -21.31
N ILE A 478 -3.43 2.07 -20.37
CA ILE A 478 -3.66 1.81 -18.95
C ILE A 478 -3.98 3.09 -18.17
N VAL A 479 -4.94 3.01 -17.24
CA VAL A 479 -5.25 4.06 -16.26
C VAL A 479 -5.02 3.50 -14.87
N ILE A 480 -4.13 4.12 -14.10
CA ILE A 480 -3.60 3.59 -12.84
C ILE A 480 -4.05 4.49 -11.70
N LYS A 481 -4.94 4.01 -10.84
CA LYS A 481 -5.27 4.68 -9.58
C LYS A 481 -4.27 4.24 -8.51
N VAL A 482 -3.42 5.17 -8.10
CA VAL A 482 -2.45 4.95 -7.02
C VAL A 482 -3.11 5.13 -5.66
N SER A 483 -2.59 4.43 -4.65
CA SER A 483 -2.96 4.66 -3.26
C SER A 483 -2.81 6.14 -2.89
N GLU A 484 -3.71 6.66 -2.07
CA GLU A 484 -3.64 8.00 -1.50
C GLU A 484 -2.32 8.25 -0.76
N HIS A 485 -1.81 7.21 -0.07
CA HIS A 485 -0.51 7.22 0.62
C HIS A 485 0.72 7.16 -0.29
N ALA A 486 0.54 7.05 -1.62
CA ALA A 486 1.65 7.06 -2.57
C ALA A 486 1.37 7.97 -3.79
N SER A 487 0.49 8.94 -3.60
CA SER A 487 0.07 9.84 -4.68
C SER A 487 1.17 10.83 -5.07
N TRP A 488 2.01 11.25 -4.13
CA TRP A 488 3.10 12.19 -4.39
C TRP A 488 4.18 11.60 -5.28
N SER A 489 4.71 10.43 -4.91
CA SER A 489 5.65 9.69 -5.75
C SER A 489 5.02 9.24 -7.07
N GLY A 490 3.77 8.77 -7.04
CA GLY A 490 3.04 8.33 -8.24
C GLY A 490 2.93 9.41 -9.32
N CYS A 491 2.62 10.65 -8.94
CA CYS A 491 2.56 11.77 -9.87
C CYS A 491 3.93 12.16 -10.43
N PHE A 492 5.02 12.04 -9.65
CA PHE A 492 6.38 12.17 -10.19
C PHE A 492 6.69 11.07 -11.21
N TYR A 493 6.34 9.82 -10.90
CA TYR A 493 6.61 8.70 -11.79
C TYR A 493 5.84 8.77 -13.12
N LEU A 494 4.67 9.40 -13.15
CA LEU A 494 3.97 9.71 -14.39
C LEU A 494 4.81 10.58 -15.34
N ARG A 495 5.56 11.56 -14.81
CA ARG A 495 6.44 12.43 -15.63
C ARG A 495 7.51 11.62 -16.36
N ILE A 496 8.10 10.63 -15.69
CA ILE A 496 9.08 9.71 -16.30
C ILE A 496 8.44 8.94 -17.46
N ILE A 497 7.22 8.43 -17.24
CA ILE A 497 6.47 7.68 -18.26
C ILE A 497 6.14 8.58 -19.46
N GLN A 498 5.64 9.80 -19.22
CA GLN A 498 5.28 10.75 -20.26
C GLN A 498 6.50 11.15 -21.10
N ALA A 499 7.64 11.45 -20.48
CA ALA A 499 8.88 11.76 -21.18
C ALA A 499 9.34 10.58 -22.07
N ALA A 500 9.24 9.34 -21.58
CA ALA A 500 9.56 8.14 -22.36
C ALA A 500 8.59 7.90 -23.52
N LEU A 501 7.29 8.18 -23.35
CA LEU A 501 6.28 8.09 -24.41
C LEU A 501 6.54 9.15 -25.50
N ALA A 502 6.82 10.39 -25.10
CA ALA A 502 7.13 11.48 -26.01
C ALA A 502 8.37 11.16 -26.87
N ALA A 503 9.42 10.60 -26.26
CA ALA A 503 10.67 10.24 -26.94
C ALA A 503 10.51 9.21 -28.08
N ILE A 504 9.39 8.48 -28.14
CA ILE A 504 9.10 7.52 -29.22
C ILE A 504 7.86 7.89 -30.05
N GLY A 505 7.33 9.11 -29.87
CA GLY A 505 6.11 9.57 -30.53
C GLY A 505 4.88 8.71 -30.22
N ALA A 506 4.81 8.14 -29.01
CA ALA A 506 3.62 7.44 -28.55
C ALA A 506 2.53 8.46 -28.12
N PRO A 507 1.24 8.07 -28.15
CA PRO A 507 0.18 8.94 -27.65
C PRO A 507 0.38 9.27 -26.16
N GLU A 508 0.21 10.54 -25.79
CA GLU A 508 0.42 11.04 -24.42
C GLU A 508 -0.45 10.32 -23.40
N ASN A 509 -1.76 10.22 -23.66
CA ASN A 509 -2.74 9.58 -22.78
C ASN A 509 -2.71 8.04 -22.85
N LEU A 510 -1.62 7.42 -23.32
CA LEU A 510 -1.50 5.97 -23.37
C LEU A 510 -1.41 5.36 -21.96
N VAL A 511 -0.79 6.10 -21.04
CA VAL A 511 -0.65 5.77 -19.63
C VAL A 511 -1.09 6.98 -18.82
N GLU A 512 -2.09 6.80 -17.97
CA GLU A 512 -2.51 7.81 -16.99
C GLU A 512 -2.28 7.29 -15.57
N VAL A 513 -1.81 8.16 -14.67
CA VAL A 513 -1.82 7.93 -13.22
C VAL A 513 -2.81 8.91 -12.61
N ILE A 514 -3.79 8.40 -11.87
CA ILE A 514 -4.86 9.17 -11.26
C ILE A 514 -4.86 9.02 -9.74
N THR A 515 -5.27 10.07 -9.04
CA THR A 515 -5.30 10.18 -7.59
C THR A 515 -6.75 10.31 -7.10
N GLY A 516 -7.03 9.75 -5.92
CA GLY A 516 -8.35 9.86 -5.30
C GLY A 516 -8.67 8.68 -4.38
N PHE A 517 -9.91 8.62 -3.90
CA PHE A 517 -10.33 7.68 -2.86
C PHE A 517 -11.12 6.50 -3.44
N ALA A 518 -12.07 5.95 -2.68
CA ALA A 518 -12.88 4.80 -3.08
C ALA A 518 -13.68 5.10 -4.35
N GLU A 519 -14.39 6.23 -4.40
CA GLU A 519 -15.24 6.63 -5.54
C GLU A 519 -14.47 6.71 -6.87
N THR A 520 -13.24 7.22 -6.83
CA THR A 520 -12.33 7.23 -8.00
C THR A 520 -12.03 5.81 -8.49
N GLY A 521 -11.77 4.88 -7.55
CA GLY A 521 -11.54 3.48 -7.86
C GLY A 521 -12.79 2.78 -8.41
N GLU A 522 -13.95 3.04 -7.84
CA GLU A 522 -15.23 2.50 -8.30
C GLU A 522 -15.56 2.97 -9.72
N ALA A 523 -15.39 4.27 -10.00
CA ALA A 523 -15.57 4.83 -11.33
C ALA A 523 -14.61 4.23 -12.35
N LEU A 524 -13.35 3.96 -11.95
CA LEU A 524 -12.38 3.30 -12.80
C LEU A 524 -12.81 1.88 -13.17
N VAL A 525 -13.22 1.08 -12.17
CA VAL A 525 -13.72 -0.30 -12.38
C VAL A 525 -14.90 -0.33 -13.35
N ALA A 526 -15.81 0.63 -13.26
CA ALA A 526 -16.99 0.70 -14.13
C ALA A 526 -16.68 1.11 -15.58
N SER A 527 -15.49 1.62 -15.88
CA SER A 527 -15.21 2.31 -17.16
C SER A 527 -14.21 1.60 -18.09
N VAL A 528 -13.44 0.64 -17.57
CA VAL A 528 -12.34 -0.03 -18.27
C VAL A 528 -12.73 -1.39 -18.83
N ASP A 529 -11.84 -2.03 -19.61
CA ASP A 529 -12.09 -3.34 -20.24
C ASP A 529 -11.51 -4.51 -19.41
N LYS A 530 -10.67 -4.23 -18.41
CA LYS A 530 -10.10 -5.18 -17.44
C LYS A 530 -9.58 -4.43 -16.20
N ILE A 531 -9.66 -5.05 -15.02
CA ILE A 531 -9.01 -4.53 -13.81
C ILE A 531 -7.85 -5.44 -13.35
N ILE A 532 -6.76 -4.80 -12.93
CA ILE A 532 -5.70 -5.40 -12.10
C ILE A 532 -5.74 -4.69 -10.75
N PHE A 533 -5.95 -5.42 -9.67
CA PHE A 533 -5.98 -4.84 -8.33
C PHE A 533 -4.92 -5.48 -7.44
N VAL A 534 -4.12 -4.63 -6.79
CA VAL A 534 -3.15 -5.01 -5.78
C VAL A 534 -3.54 -4.35 -4.46
N GLY A 535 -3.87 -5.13 -3.43
CA GLY A 535 -4.32 -4.56 -2.15
C GLY A 535 -4.94 -5.56 -1.18
N SER A 536 -5.87 -5.10 -0.33
CA SER A 536 -6.42 -5.96 0.73
C SER A 536 -7.54 -6.88 0.24
N PRO A 537 -7.75 -8.05 0.87
CA PRO A 537 -8.86 -8.95 0.53
C PRO A 537 -10.25 -8.30 0.64
N GLY A 538 -10.42 -7.37 1.58
CA GLY A 538 -11.66 -6.63 1.78
C GLY A 538 -12.04 -5.80 0.55
N VAL A 539 -11.09 -4.99 0.06
CA VAL A 539 -11.28 -4.17 -1.14
C VAL A 539 -11.36 -5.05 -2.39
N GLY A 540 -10.59 -6.13 -2.47
CA GLY A 540 -10.66 -7.07 -3.60
C GLY A 540 -12.07 -7.63 -3.82
N ARG A 541 -12.80 -7.94 -2.75
CA ARG A 541 -14.21 -8.34 -2.83
C ARG A 541 -15.12 -7.22 -3.34
N MET A 542 -14.85 -5.97 -2.99
CA MET A 542 -15.60 -4.81 -3.52
C MET A 542 -15.35 -4.64 -5.03
N ILE A 543 -14.09 -4.73 -5.46
CA ILE A 543 -13.72 -4.68 -6.89
C ILE A 543 -14.46 -5.74 -7.68
N MET A 544 -14.52 -6.99 -7.19
CA MET A 544 -15.25 -8.06 -7.87
C MET A 544 -16.74 -7.77 -8.03
N ARG A 545 -17.40 -7.22 -7.00
CA ARG A 545 -18.83 -6.88 -7.07
C ARG A 545 -19.07 -5.84 -8.16
N ASN A 546 -18.25 -4.78 -8.18
CA ASN A 546 -18.41 -3.70 -9.16
C ASN A 546 -18.05 -4.17 -10.58
N ALA A 547 -17.02 -5.02 -10.73
CA ALA A 547 -16.63 -5.57 -12.04
C ALA A 547 -17.68 -6.53 -12.62
N ALA A 548 -18.52 -7.14 -11.78
CA ALA A 548 -19.57 -8.03 -12.22
C ALA A 548 -20.68 -7.29 -12.98
N ASP A 549 -20.92 -6.01 -12.69
CA ASP A 549 -21.95 -5.20 -13.34
C ASP A 549 -21.67 -4.99 -14.85
N THR A 550 -20.39 -4.94 -15.23
CA THR A 550 -19.94 -4.76 -16.62
C THR A 550 -19.29 -6.01 -17.22
N LEU A 551 -19.24 -7.11 -16.46
CA LEU A 551 -18.64 -8.40 -16.85
C LEU A 551 -17.17 -8.30 -17.29
N ILE A 552 -16.41 -7.38 -16.69
CA ILE A 552 -14.98 -7.24 -17.02
C ILE A 552 -14.14 -8.23 -16.23
N PRO A 553 -13.06 -8.79 -16.83
CA PRO A 553 -12.15 -9.67 -16.12
C PRO A 553 -11.35 -8.90 -15.06
N VAL A 554 -11.09 -9.54 -13.92
CA VAL A 554 -10.25 -9.01 -12.84
C VAL A 554 -9.05 -9.91 -12.58
N THR A 555 -7.90 -9.31 -12.30
CA THR A 555 -6.75 -9.99 -11.68
C THR A 555 -6.59 -9.41 -10.28
N LEU A 556 -6.60 -10.25 -9.25
CA LEU A 556 -6.54 -9.83 -7.85
C LEU A 556 -5.28 -10.38 -7.20
N GLU A 557 -4.45 -9.48 -6.72
CA GLU A 557 -3.22 -9.75 -5.98
C GLU A 557 -3.37 -9.20 -4.58
N LEU A 558 -3.76 -10.08 -3.66
CA LEU A 558 -4.22 -9.67 -2.34
C LEU A 558 -3.21 -10.07 -1.26
N GLY A 559 -3.52 -9.70 -0.02
CA GLY A 559 -2.66 -9.94 1.14
C GLY A 559 -2.18 -11.38 1.32
N GLY A 560 -1.11 -11.51 2.11
CA GLY A 560 -0.42 -12.76 2.40
C GLY A 560 -0.41 -13.08 3.91
N LYS A 561 -0.08 -14.33 4.21
CA LYS A 561 0.32 -14.75 5.57
C LYS A 561 1.34 -15.87 5.40
N ASP A 562 2.37 -15.56 4.63
CA ASP A 562 3.22 -16.57 4.01
C ASP A 562 4.00 -17.36 5.04
N ALA A 563 4.06 -18.67 4.81
CA ALA A 563 4.73 -19.61 5.70
C ALA A 563 6.22 -19.68 5.38
N PHE A 564 7.05 -19.66 6.41
CA PHE A 564 8.50 -19.84 6.35
C PHE A 564 8.87 -21.07 7.17
N ILE A 565 9.16 -22.19 6.50
CA ILE A 565 9.39 -23.49 7.13
C ILE A 565 10.90 -23.77 7.18
N VAL A 566 11.42 -24.12 8.36
CA VAL A 566 12.84 -24.41 8.59
C VAL A 566 12.98 -25.82 9.16
N CYS A 567 13.51 -26.73 8.34
CA CYS A 567 13.84 -28.11 8.75
C CYS A 567 15.12 -28.14 9.59
N GLU A 568 15.36 -29.24 10.28
CA GLU A 568 16.49 -29.40 11.21
C GLU A 568 17.87 -29.52 10.57
N ASP A 569 17.93 -29.81 9.28
CA ASP A 569 19.16 -30.09 8.53
C ASP A 569 19.75 -28.85 7.83
N VAL A 570 19.35 -27.65 8.25
CA VAL A 570 19.80 -26.38 7.66
C VAL A 570 21.03 -25.79 8.35
N ASP A 571 21.72 -24.90 7.65
CA ASP A 571 22.65 -23.94 8.26
C ASP A 571 21.86 -22.84 8.97
N VAL A 572 21.75 -22.93 10.30
CA VAL A 572 20.94 -22.03 11.14
C VAL A 572 21.34 -20.56 10.99
N PRO A 573 22.63 -20.16 11.17
CA PRO A 573 23.06 -18.78 10.95
C PRO A 573 22.67 -18.21 9.58
N HIS A 574 22.81 -19.00 8.52
CA HIS A 574 22.46 -18.57 7.17
C HIS A 574 20.95 -18.35 7.03
N VAL A 575 20.13 -19.32 7.44
CA VAL A 575 18.67 -19.23 7.30
C VAL A 575 18.08 -18.16 8.23
N ALA A 576 18.67 -17.92 9.40
CA ALA A 576 18.23 -16.86 10.32
C ALA A 576 18.34 -15.47 9.68
N GLN A 577 19.40 -15.19 8.90
CA GLN A 577 19.54 -13.92 8.17
C GLN A 577 18.43 -13.73 7.13
N ILE A 578 18.10 -14.80 6.40
CA ILE A 578 17.03 -14.77 5.39
C ILE A 578 15.67 -14.58 6.07
N ALA A 579 15.43 -15.27 7.19
CA ALA A 579 14.19 -15.13 7.95
C ALA A 579 13.97 -13.70 8.47
N VAL A 580 15.03 -13.07 9.00
CA VAL A 580 14.97 -11.68 9.47
C VAL A 580 14.72 -10.72 8.31
N ARG A 581 15.41 -10.87 7.16
CA ARG A 581 15.10 -10.06 5.97
C ARG A 581 13.65 -10.25 5.51
N GLY A 582 13.17 -11.49 5.47
CA GLY A 582 11.82 -11.82 5.02
C GLY A 582 10.70 -11.23 5.89
N ALA A 583 10.97 -10.98 7.17
CA ALA A 583 10.03 -10.35 8.08
C ALA A 583 10.17 -8.82 8.20
N LEU A 584 11.39 -8.29 8.03
CA LEU A 584 11.68 -6.89 8.36
C LEU A 584 11.88 -5.99 7.13
N GLN A 585 12.07 -6.55 5.93
CA GLN A 585 12.21 -5.74 4.71
C GLN A 585 11.03 -4.77 4.57
N SER A 586 11.33 -3.48 4.39
CA SER A 586 10.33 -2.41 4.33
C SER A 586 9.43 -2.37 5.57
N SER A 587 9.98 -2.62 6.75
CA SER A 587 9.27 -2.72 8.02
C SER A 587 8.17 -3.78 8.02
N GLY A 588 8.38 -4.88 7.29
CA GLY A 588 7.41 -5.99 7.16
C GLY A 588 6.21 -5.67 6.25
N GLN A 589 6.23 -4.54 5.53
CA GLN A 589 5.15 -4.10 4.63
C GLN A 589 5.35 -4.68 3.23
N ASN A 590 5.48 -6.01 3.13
CA ASN A 590 5.73 -6.72 1.87
C ASN A 590 4.71 -7.86 1.72
N CYS A 591 3.98 -7.91 0.61
CA CYS A 591 3.00 -8.96 0.38
C CYS A 591 3.64 -10.36 0.29
N ALA A 592 4.82 -10.46 -0.33
CA ALA A 592 5.62 -11.69 -0.34
C ALA A 592 6.43 -11.88 0.96
N GLY A 593 6.18 -11.08 1.99
CA GLY A 593 6.81 -11.12 3.31
C GLY A 593 6.47 -12.39 4.09
N ALA A 594 7.46 -12.92 4.81
CA ALA A 594 7.23 -14.06 5.67
C ALA A 594 6.56 -13.62 6.98
N GLU A 595 5.39 -14.19 7.28
CA GLU A 595 4.59 -13.79 8.45
C GLU A 595 4.31 -14.92 9.44
N ARG A 596 4.61 -16.18 9.09
CA ARG A 596 4.49 -17.34 9.99
C ARG A 596 5.72 -18.21 9.89
N PHE A 597 6.53 -18.24 10.95
CA PHE A 597 7.78 -18.99 10.96
C PHE A 597 7.57 -20.34 11.67
N TYR A 598 7.75 -21.44 10.95
CA TYR A 598 7.67 -22.80 11.49
C TYR A 598 9.06 -23.40 11.52
N VAL A 599 9.54 -23.76 12.72
CA VAL A 599 10.91 -24.24 12.90
C VAL A 599 10.90 -25.61 13.56
N HIS A 600 11.66 -26.56 13.01
CA HIS A 600 11.71 -27.91 13.53
C HIS A 600 12.25 -27.92 14.97
N LYS A 601 11.61 -28.67 15.86
CA LYS A 601 11.89 -28.70 17.31
C LYS A 601 13.36 -28.92 17.67
N ALA A 602 14.10 -29.67 16.84
CA ALA A 602 15.50 -30.02 17.10
C ALA A 602 16.45 -28.81 17.03
N ILE A 603 16.13 -27.79 16.21
CA ILE A 603 16.94 -26.59 16.03
C ILE A 603 16.25 -25.32 16.56
N TYR A 604 15.05 -25.45 17.12
CA TYR A 604 14.23 -24.30 17.52
C TYR A 604 14.99 -23.33 18.43
N SER A 605 15.62 -23.83 19.49
CA SER A 605 16.31 -22.98 20.47
C SER A 605 17.50 -22.24 19.88
N SER A 606 18.31 -22.89 19.04
CA SER A 606 19.46 -22.26 18.37
C SER A 606 19.01 -21.25 17.31
N PHE A 607 17.96 -21.58 16.55
CA PHE A 607 17.39 -20.67 15.55
C PHE A 607 16.81 -19.40 16.20
N VAL A 608 15.99 -19.55 17.25
CA VAL A 608 15.43 -18.41 17.98
C VAL A 608 16.55 -17.54 18.57
N ALA A 609 17.59 -18.15 19.15
CA ALA A 609 18.71 -17.39 19.71
C ALA A 609 19.44 -16.55 18.66
N GLU A 610 19.70 -17.11 17.47
CA GLU A 610 20.35 -16.38 16.38
C GLU A 610 19.46 -15.27 15.81
N VAL A 611 18.17 -15.53 15.61
CA VAL A 611 17.20 -14.51 15.18
C VAL A 611 17.12 -13.37 16.20
N VAL A 612 17.01 -13.66 17.50
CA VAL A 612 16.98 -12.64 18.56
C VAL A 612 18.25 -11.80 18.58
N LYS A 613 19.41 -12.43 18.39
CA LYS A 613 20.70 -11.73 18.30
C LYS A 613 20.73 -10.75 17.14
N ILE A 614 20.28 -11.17 15.95
CA ILE A 614 20.20 -10.28 14.78
C ILE A 614 19.19 -9.15 15.04
N VAL A 615 17.97 -9.49 15.47
CA VAL A 615 16.89 -8.51 15.67
C VAL A 615 17.25 -7.43 16.70
N LYS A 616 17.94 -7.79 17.79
CA LYS A 616 18.42 -6.82 18.79
C LYS A 616 19.46 -5.82 18.25
N SER A 617 20.12 -6.14 17.14
CA SER A 617 21.07 -5.25 16.46
C SER A 617 20.41 -4.31 15.44
N VAL A 618 19.15 -4.57 15.06
CA VAL A 618 18.42 -3.77 14.07
C VAL A 618 17.95 -2.47 14.70
N THR A 619 18.26 -1.35 14.06
CA THR A 619 17.79 -0.03 14.48
C THR A 619 16.80 0.53 13.46
N ALA A 620 15.61 0.91 13.94
CA ALA A 620 14.59 1.61 13.15
C ALA A 620 14.71 3.13 13.27
N GLY A 621 14.49 3.88 12.19
CA GLY A 621 14.50 5.34 12.24
C GLY A 621 14.33 6.01 10.86
N PRO A 622 14.45 7.35 10.80
CA PRO A 622 14.21 8.12 9.58
C PRO A 622 15.28 7.83 8.52
N PRO A 623 14.94 7.12 7.43
CA PRO A 623 15.93 6.50 6.55
C PRO A 623 16.80 7.48 5.76
N LEU A 624 16.36 8.73 5.63
CA LEU A 624 17.09 9.80 4.90
C LEU A 624 17.88 10.74 5.82
N LEU A 625 17.65 10.68 7.14
CA LEU A 625 18.34 11.53 8.12
C LEU A 625 19.51 10.83 8.82
N GLY A 626 19.66 9.52 8.62
CA GLY A 626 20.72 8.74 9.26
C GLY A 626 20.82 7.32 8.74
N LYS A 627 21.78 6.57 9.27
CA LYS A 627 21.96 5.15 8.93
C LYS A 627 21.07 4.29 9.81
N TYR A 628 19.93 3.88 9.27
CA TYR A 628 18.99 2.96 9.91
C TYR A 628 18.82 1.70 9.08
N ASP A 629 18.61 0.56 9.75
CA ASP A 629 18.41 -0.73 9.09
C ASP A 629 16.97 -0.91 8.63
N MET A 630 16.03 -0.23 9.29
CA MET A 630 14.59 -0.30 9.05
C MET A 630 13.96 1.09 9.10
N GLY A 631 12.94 1.31 8.27
CA GLY A 631 12.24 2.58 8.16
C GLY A 631 10.93 2.66 8.97
N ALA A 632 10.09 3.62 8.64
CA ALA A 632 8.77 3.80 9.24
C ALA A 632 7.70 2.92 8.58
N ILE A 633 6.61 2.69 9.31
CA ILE A 633 5.35 2.18 8.77
C ILE A 633 4.65 3.31 8.02
N CYS A 634 4.14 3.06 6.81
CA CYS A 634 3.57 4.10 5.95
C CYS A 634 2.24 4.65 6.48
N MET A 635 1.37 3.77 6.96
CA MET A 635 0.02 4.13 7.41
C MET A 635 0.00 4.52 8.90
N GLN A 636 -0.58 5.68 9.18
CA GLN A 636 -0.97 6.07 10.54
C GLN A 636 -1.99 5.05 11.10
N GLU A 637 -2.04 4.87 12.42
CA GLU A 637 -2.89 3.88 13.13
C GLU A 637 -2.49 2.40 12.95
N HIS A 638 -1.68 2.04 11.93
CA HIS A 638 -1.30 0.64 11.73
C HIS A 638 -0.44 0.08 12.86
N SER A 639 0.38 0.92 13.51
CA SER A 639 1.11 0.57 14.75
C SER A 639 0.17 0.09 15.87
N GLU A 640 -1.02 0.68 16.01
CA GLU A 640 -2.01 0.28 17.02
C GLU A 640 -2.61 -1.09 16.70
N LYS A 641 -2.88 -1.36 15.41
CA LYS A 641 -3.31 -2.68 14.95
C LYS A 641 -2.25 -3.73 15.26
N LEU A 642 -0.98 -3.44 14.96
CA LEU A 642 0.13 -4.34 15.29
C LEU A 642 0.22 -4.60 16.79
N GLN A 643 0.13 -3.55 17.61
CA GLN A 643 0.15 -3.70 19.06
C GLN A 643 -1.04 -4.51 19.58
N SER A 644 -2.24 -4.37 18.99
CA SER A 644 -3.41 -5.20 19.31
C SER A 644 -3.18 -6.68 19.00
N LEU A 645 -2.55 -7.00 17.86
CA LEU A 645 -2.20 -8.38 17.50
C LEU A 645 -1.17 -8.97 18.46
N VAL A 646 -0.18 -8.17 18.88
CA VAL A 646 0.80 -8.57 19.89
C VAL A 646 0.11 -8.83 21.23
N ASN A 647 -0.74 -7.91 21.70
CA ASN A 647 -1.44 -8.07 22.98
C ASN A 647 -2.32 -9.33 23.00
N ASP A 648 -3.09 -9.60 21.93
CA ASP A 648 -3.87 -10.85 21.82
C ASP A 648 -3.01 -12.11 21.92
N ALA A 649 -1.82 -12.09 21.32
CA ALA A 649 -0.89 -13.21 21.41
C ALA A 649 -0.37 -13.40 22.83
N LEU A 650 0.02 -12.31 23.51
CA LEU A 650 0.53 -12.35 24.89
C LEU A 650 -0.55 -12.81 25.89
N ASP A 651 -1.77 -12.30 25.77
CA ASP A 651 -2.91 -12.71 26.59
C ASP A 651 -3.23 -14.20 26.46
N LYS A 652 -2.84 -14.81 25.33
CA LYS A 652 -2.98 -16.25 25.03
C LYS A 652 -1.72 -17.06 25.30
N GLY A 653 -0.71 -16.48 25.97
CA GLY A 653 0.49 -17.17 26.43
C GLY A 653 1.69 -17.11 25.49
N ALA A 654 1.69 -16.23 24.48
CA ALA A 654 2.90 -15.93 23.71
C ALA A 654 3.91 -15.12 24.55
N GLU A 655 5.16 -15.09 24.11
CA GLU A 655 6.24 -14.39 24.81
C GLU A 655 7.08 -13.59 23.81
N ILE A 656 7.41 -12.34 24.16
CA ILE A 656 8.39 -11.54 23.41
C ILE A 656 9.78 -11.89 23.91
N VAL A 657 10.63 -12.45 23.03
CA VAL A 657 12.01 -12.87 23.37
C VAL A 657 13.09 -11.94 22.83
N GLY A 658 12.71 -11.01 21.94
CA GLY A 658 13.63 -10.03 21.39
C GLY A 658 12.90 -8.85 20.78
N ARG A 659 13.47 -7.66 20.96
CA ARG A 659 13.09 -6.46 20.24
C ARG A 659 14.34 -5.74 19.71
N GLY A 660 14.24 -5.18 18.51
CA GLY A 660 15.17 -4.18 18.02
C GLY A 660 14.97 -2.83 18.71
N SER A 661 15.83 -1.87 18.42
CA SER A 661 15.71 -0.52 18.94
C SER A 661 15.02 0.40 17.93
N VAL A 662 14.35 1.40 18.45
CA VAL A 662 14.01 2.60 17.69
C VAL A 662 15.08 3.63 18.04
N GLY A 663 15.70 4.23 17.03
CA GLY A 663 16.79 5.19 17.21
C GLY A 663 16.35 6.45 17.98
N HIS A 664 17.30 7.37 18.21
CA HIS A 664 16.97 8.69 18.74
C HIS A 664 16.22 9.49 17.66
N ILE A 665 14.91 9.36 17.68
CA ILE A 665 14.02 10.15 16.86
C ILE A 665 13.82 11.50 17.56
N GLY A 666 13.99 12.61 16.83
CA GLY A 666 13.88 13.95 17.40
C GLY A 666 12.51 14.21 18.02
N GLU A 667 12.38 15.23 18.86
CA GLU A 667 11.14 15.55 19.61
C GLU A 667 9.89 15.74 18.74
N GLY A 668 10.03 15.91 17.41
CA GLY A 668 8.93 15.98 16.44
C GLY A 668 8.62 14.69 15.66
N ALA A 669 9.27 13.58 15.99
CA ALA A 669 9.07 12.31 15.29
C ALA A 669 7.85 11.52 15.79
N VAL A 670 7.26 10.73 14.89
CA VAL A 670 5.89 10.22 15.03
C VAL A 670 5.79 8.73 15.38
N ASP A 671 4.60 8.31 15.86
CA ASP A 671 4.23 6.94 16.27
C ASP A 671 4.20 5.88 15.14
N GLN A 672 4.87 6.13 14.02
CA GLN A 672 4.95 5.24 12.87
C GLN A 672 6.15 4.27 12.91
N TYR A 673 6.96 4.33 13.96
CA TYR A 673 8.03 3.37 14.19
C TYR A 673 7.56 2.24 15.11
N PHE A 674 7.54 1.01 14.59
CA PHE A 674 7.28 -0.17 15.38
C PHE A 674 8.58 -0.96 15.57
N PRO A 675 8.99 -1.27 16.80
CA PRO A 675 10.24 -2.00 17.03
C PRO A 675 10.15 -3.40 16.42
N PRO A 676 11.19 -3.85 15.67
CA PRO A 676 11.28 -5.24 15.21
C PRO A 676 11.06 -6.19 16.38
N THR A 677 10.08 -7.09 16.30
CA THR A 677 9.63 -7.88 17.46
C THR A 677 9.65 -9.37 17.16
N VAL A 678 10.36 -10.17 17.99
CA VAL A 678 10.37 -11.64 17.92
C VAL A 678 9.44 -12.19 18.99
N ILE A 679 8.47 -13.00 18.58
CA ILE A 679 7.47 -13.59 19.47
C ILE A 679 7.50 -15.12 19.34
N VAL A 680 7.55 -15.80 20.47
CA VAL A 680 7.54 -17.27 20.56
C VAL A 680 6.33 -17.76 21.32
N ASN A 681 6.16 -19.09 21.38
CA ASN A 681 5.00 -19.75 21.99
C ASN A 681 3.67 -19.34 21.33
N VAL A 682 3.75 -18.89 20.07
CA VAL A 682 2.59 -18.58 19.25
C VAL A 682 1.89 -19.85 18.77
N ASN A 683 0.58 -19.75 18.54
CA ASN A 683 -0.20 -20.84 17.96
C ASN A 683 -1.39 -20.29 17.16
N HIS A 684 -2.08 -21.17 16.43
CA HIS A 684 -3.16 -20.82 15.50
C HIS A 684 -4.46 -20.30 16.16
N THR A 685 -4.56 -20.28 17.50
CA THR A 685 -5.68 -19.61 18.21
C THR A 685 -5.44 -18.10 18.40
N MET A 686 -4.22 -17.63 18.14
CA MET A 686 -3.83 -16.22 18.26
C MET A 686 -4.07 -15.49 16.95
N ARG A 687 -4.62 -14.27 17.03
CA ARG A 687 -4.92 -13.43 15.86
C ARG A 687 -3.66 -13.14 15.04
N LEU A 688 -2.52 -12.97 15.70
CA LEU A 688 -1.22 -12.78 15.04
C LEU A 688 -0.84 -13.90 14.06
N MET A 689 -1.30 -15.14 14.28
CA MET A 689 -1.06 -16.27 13.38
C MET A 689 -2.13 -16.42 12.29
N GLN A 690 -3.23 -15.66 12.33
CA GLN A 690 -4.39 -15.80 11.45
C GLN A 690 -4.65 -14.56 10.57
N GLU A 691 -4.38 -13.37 11.11
CA GLU A 691 -4.57 -12.08 10.45
C GLU A 691 -3.26 -11.57 9.88
N GLU A 692 -3.28 -11.04 8.66
CA GLU A 692 -2.14 -10.33 8.06
C GLU A 692 -1.73 -9.14 8.94
N ALA A 693 -0.48 -9.18 9.40
CA ALA A 693 0.10 -8.15 10.25
C ALA A 693 0.62 -7.00 9.39
N PHE A 694 1.31 -7.30 8.28
CA PHE A 694 1.93 -6.31 7.40
C PHE A 694 2.84 -5.34 8.19
N GLY A 695 3.69 -5.90 9.06
CA GLY A 695 4.53 -5.16 10.00
C GLY A 695 5.69 -6.00 10.52
N PRO A 696 6.64 -5.40 11.27
CA PRO A 696 7.94 -6.01 11.55
C PRO A 696 7.89 -6.97 12.75
N ILE A 697 7.08 -8.03 12.64
CA ILE A 697 6.87 -9.04 13.69
C ILE A 697 7.24 -10.43 13.17
N LEU A 698 8.09 -11.15 13.92
CA LEU A 698 8.50 -12.53 13.65
C LEU A 698 7.87 -13.49 14.68
N PRO A 699 6.66 -14.03 14.42
CA PRO A 699 6.09 -15.08 15.25
C PRO A 699 6.67 -16.46 14.87
N ILE A 700 7.31 -17.14 15.83
CA ILE A 700 8.01 -18.42 15.62
C ILE A 700 7.31 -19.55 16.37
N MET A 701 6.87 -20.56 15.62
CA MET A 701 6.17 -21.76 16.09
C MET A 701 7.02 -23.02 15.85
N LYS A 702 6.95 -23.99 16.77
CA LYS A 702 7.61 -25.30 16.64
C LYS A 702 6.79 -26.25 15.78
N PHE A 703 7.47 -27.17 15.08
CA PHE A 703 6.88 -28.40 14.55
C PHE A 703 7.81 -29.60 14.75
N SER A 704 7.29 -30.81 14.59
CA SER A 704 7.97 -32.09 14.86
C SER A 704 8.09 -33.03 13.66
N SER A 705 7.27 -32.86 12.62
CA SER A 705 7.35 -33.64 11.37
C SER A 705 6.96 -32.82 10.15
N ASP A 706 7.34 -33.28 8.96
CA ASP A 706 7.01 -32.63 7.70
C ASP A 706 5.49 -32.54 7.48
N GLU A 707 4.75 -33.58 7.88
CA GLU A 707 3.29 -33.61 7.81
C GLU A 707 2.65 -32.55 8.73
N GLU A 708 3.21 -32.35 9.92
CA GLU A 708 2.78 -31.30 10.83
C GLU A 708 3.07 -29.91 10.25
N ALA A 709 4.26 -29.69 9.68
CA ALA A 709 4.62 -28.44 9.03
C ALA A 709 3.68 -28.09 7.87
N VAL A 710 3.37 -29.07 7.01
CA VAL A 710 2.41 -28.91 5.91
C VAL A 710 1.01 -28.57 6.45
N LYS A 711 0.55 -29.27 7.49
CA LYS A 711 -0.75 -29.01 8.11
C LYS A 711 -0.84 -27.59 8.67
N LEU A 712 0.17 -27.16 9.42
CA LEU A 712 0.22 -25.81 10.01
C LEU A 712 0.31 -24.73 8.93
N ALA A 713 1.19 -24.89 7.94
CA ALA A 713 1.33 -23.93 6.86
C ALA A 713 0.02 -23.74 6.06
N ASN A 714 -0.69 -24.83 5.78
CA ASN A 714 -1.96 -24.83 5.06
C ASN A 714 -3.17 -24.35 5.88
N ASP A 715 -3.06 -24.31 7.22
CA ASP A 715 -4.07 -23.73 8.12
C ASP A 715 -4.00 -22.20 8.09
N SER A 716 -4.44 -21.63 6.98
CA SER A 716 -4.56 -20.18 6.75
C SER A 716 -5.61 -19.94 5.67
N LYS A 717 -6.38 -18.86 5.81
CA LYS A 717 -7.28 -18.40 4.74
C LYS A 717 -6.52 -17.81 3.54
N TYR A 718 -5.27 -17.39 3.74
CA TYR A 718 -4.39 -16.86 2.71
C TYR A 718 -3.65 -17.98 1.98
N GLY A 719 -3.09 -17.65 0.81
CA GLY A 719 -2.34 -18.58 -0.02
C GLY A 719 -1.52 -17.86 -1.09
N LEU A 720 -0.81 -16.79 -0.72
CA LEU A 720 0.05 -16.07 -1.65
C LEU A 720 1.33 -16.87 -1.91
N GLY A 721 2.21 -16.95 -0.93
CA GLY A 721 3.50 -17.61 -1.06
C GLY A 721 3.93 -18.48 0.13
N CYS A 722 5.06 -19.16 -0.05
CA CYS A 722 5.76 -19.86 1.00
C CYS A 722 7.27 -19.94 0.72
N ALA A 723 8.05 -20.14 1.79
CA ALA A 723 9.47 -20.48 1.73
C ALA A 723 9.75 -21.74 2.55
N VAL A 724 10.50 -22.69 1.98
CA VAL A 724 10.83 -23.96 2.66
C VAL A 724 12.34 -24.20 2.62
N PHE A 725 12.95 -24.37 3.80
CA PHE A 725 14.37 -24.58 3.98
C PHE A 725 14.67 -25.98 4.52
N SER A 726 15.56 -26.70 3.83
CA SER A 726 16.13 -27.99 4.23
C SER A 726 17.51 -28.18 3.57
N GLY A 727 18.43 -28.84 4.29
CA GLY A 727 19.69 -29.32 3.72
C GLY A 727 19.48 -30.28 2.55
N SER A 728 18.35 -31.00 2.53
CA SER A 728 17.89 -31.78 1.38
C SER A 728 16.94 -30.97 0.49
N GLN A 729 17.43 -30.51 -0.66
CA GLN A 729 16.59 -29.82 -1.65
C GLN A 729 15.39 -30.67 -2.13
N ARG A 730 15.56 -32.01 -2.18
CA ARG A 730 14.46 -32.93 -2.51
C ARG A 730 13.35 -32.90 -1.47
N ARG A 731 13.71 -32.86 -0.18
CA ARG A 731 12.74 -32.75 0.93
C ARG A 731 12.02 -31.41 0.90
N ALA A 732 12.77 -30.30 0.77
CA ALA A 732 12.16 -28.97 0.67
C ALA A 732 11.14 -28.87 -0.49
N LYS A 733 11.49 -29.41 -1.67
CA LYS A 733 10.56 -29.51 -2.81
C LYS A 733 9.30 -30.34 -2.50
N ALA A 734 9.47 -31.49 -1.81
CA ALA A 734 8.35 -32.37 -1.46
C ALA A 734 7.40 -31.74 -0.43
N ILE A 735 7.92 -30.99 0.55
CA ILE A 735 7.11 -30.21 1.49
C ILE A 735 6.38 -29.10 0.73
N ALA A 736 7.10 -28.28 -0.03
CA ALA A 736 6.54 -27.14 -0.76
C ALA A 736 5.44 -27.56 -1.76
N SER A 737 5.57 -28.71 -2.43
CA SER A 737 4.56 -29.20 -3.37
C SER A 737 3.21 -29.54 -2.73
N GLN A 738 3.15 -29.66 -1.41
CA GLN A 738 1.92 -29.94 -0.65
C GLN A 738 1.30 -28.66 -0.07
N LEU A 739 1.96 -27.50 -0.21
CA LEU A 739 1.46 -26.22 0.28
C LEU A 739 0.49 -25.59 -0.72
N HIS A 740 -0.65 -25.14 -0.21
CA HIS A 740 -1.73 -24.53 -0.99
C HIS A 740 -1.52 -23.02 -1.13
N CYS A 741 -0.47 -22.64 -1.85
CA CYS A 741 -0.13 -21.26 -2.18
C CYS A 741 0.12 -21.10 -3.69
N GLY A 742 0.20 -19.86 -4.16
CA GLY A 742 0.44 -19.57 -5.56
C GLY A 742 1.92 -19.50 -5.95
N VAL A 743 2.81 -19.21 -5.01
CA VAL A 743 4.26 -19.18 -5.22
C VAL A 743 5.02 -19.93 -4.12
N ALA A 744 6.15 -20.55 -4.47
CA ALA A 744 6.97 -21.30 -3.54
C ALA A 744 8.46 -21.09 -3.80
N ALA A 745 9.18 -20.67 -2.76
CA ALA A 745 10.64 -20.56 -2.75
C ALA A 745 11.26 -21.76 -2.01
N ILE A 746 12.29 -22.36 -2.61
CA ILE A 746 12.98 -23.54 -2.07
C ILE A 746 14.39 -23.13 -1.67
N ASN A 747 14.72 -23.25 -0.38
CA ASN A 747 15.98 -22.78 0.20
C ASN A 747 16.28 -21.32 -0.12
N ASP A 748 15.23 -20.50 -0.22
CA ASP A 748 15.29 -19.09 -0.58
C ASP A 748 13.99 -18.39 -0.13
N PHE A 749 13.93 -17.07 -0.22
CA PHE A 749 12.77 -16.26 0.14
C PHE A 749 12.46 -15.23 -0.96
N ALA A 750 11.21 -15.19 -1.39
CA ALA A 750 10.67 -14.23 -2.37
C ALA A 750 11.40 -14.14 -3.73
N SER A 751 12.40 -14.98 -4.01
CA SER A 751 13.19 -14.93 -5.24
C SER A 751 12.38 -15.27 -6.50
N ASN A 752 11.24 -15.96 -6.36
CA ASN A 752 10.26 -16.11 -7.44
C ASN A 752 9.83 -14.76 -8.03
N TYR A 753 9.77 -13.70 -7.21
CA TYR A 753 9.43 -12.35 -7.65
C TYR A 753 10.54 -11.73 -8.53
N MET A 754 11.79 -12.19 -8.41
CA MET A 754 12.86 -11.76 -9.30
C MET A 754 12.87 -12.52 -10.63
N CYS A 755 12.35 -13.76 -10.63
CA CYS A 755 12.21 -14.56 -11.83
C CYS A 755 10.97 -14.13 -12.64
N GLN A 756 11.04 -13.01 -13.35
CA GLN A 756 9.91 -12.37 -14.02
C GLN A 756 9.25 -13.17 -15.18
N SER A 757 9.85 -14.31 -15.57
CA SER A 757 9.23 -15.29 -16.44
C SER A 757 8.21 -16.19 -15.73
N LEU A 758 8.29 -16.31 -14.40
CA LEU A 758 7.34 -17.07 -13.58
C LEU A 758 6.06 -16.26 -13.33
N PRO A 759 4.90 -16.92 -13.26
CA PRO A 759 3.70 -16.30 -12.76
C PRO A 759 3.87 -15.96 -11.28
N PHE A 760 3.43 -14.77 -10.89
CA PHE A 760 3.28 -14.39 -9.49
C PHE A 760 1.80 -14.11 -9.23
N GLY A 761 1.31 -14.65 -8.12
CA GLY A 761 -0.01 -14.40 -7.58
C GLY A 761 -0.54 -15.50 -6.70
N GLY A 762 -1.55 -15.20 -5.88
CA GLY A 762 -2.05 -16.08 -4.82
C GLY A 762 -3.21 -17.01 -5.21
N VAL A 763 -3.72 -17.69 -4.19
CA VAL A 763 -4.99 -18.43 -4.17
C VAL A 763 -5.75 -18.11 -2.87
N ARG A 764 -7.02 -18.55 -2.75
CA ARG A 764 -7.88 -18.29 -1.58
C ARG A 764 -8.10 -16.78 -1.37
N ASP A 765 -8.02 -16.29 -0.13
CA ASP A 765 -8.15 -14.86 0.18
C ASP A 765 -7.02 -14.00 -0.40
N SER A 766 -5.92 -14.61 -0.89
CA SER A 766 -4.83 -13.92 -1.58
C SER A 766 -5.15 -13.61 -3.06
N GLY A 767 -6.35 -13.94 -3.52
CA GLY A 767 -6.85 -13.56 -4.85
C GLY A 767 -6.69 -14.63 -5.92
N PHE A 768 -6.70 -14.21 -7.18
CA PHE A 768 -6.65 -15.08 -8.36
C PHE A 768 -6.23 -14.32 -9.62
N GLY A 769 -5.88 -15.08 -10.66
CA GLY A 769 -5.19 -14.53 -11.84
C GLY A 769 -3.69 -14.39 -11.54
N ARG A 770 -2.93 -13.93 -12.53
CA ARG A 770 -1.48 -13.68 -12.38
C ARG A 770 -1.17 -12.37 -13.09
N PHE A 771 -0.22 -11.60 -12.56
CA PHE A 771 0.21 -10.32 -13.14
C PHE A 771 1.68 -10.31 -13.61
N ALA A 772 2.49 -11.26 -13.13
CA ALA A 772 3.83 -11.53 -13.65
C ALA A 772 3.86 -12.72 -14.62
N GLY A 773 5.01 -12.98 -15.24
CA GLY A 773 5.22 -14.11 -16.13
C GLY A 773 4.49 -14.01 -17.48
N VAL A 774 4.55 -15.12 -18.21
CA VAL A 774 3.85 -15.32 -19.48
C VAL A 774 2.34 -15.18 -19.28
N GLU A 775 1.84 -15.71 -18.17
CA GLU A 775 0.45 -15.69 -17.74
C GLU A 775 -0.05 -14.27 -17.55
N GLY A 776 0.69 -13.42 -16.83
CA GLY A 776 0.32 -12.02 -16.61
C GLY A 776 0.36 -11.18 -17.89
N LEU A 777 1.35 -11.41 -18.75
CA LEU A 777 1.42 -10.75 -20.05
C LEU A 777 0.22 -11.14 -20.94
N ARG A 778 -0.13 -12.42 -20.98
CA ARG A 778 -1.29 -12.91 -21.74
C ARG A 778 -2.62 -12.55 -21.11
N ALA A 779 -2.68 -12.36 -19.79
CA ALA A 779 -3.88 -11.86 -19.10
C ALA A 779 -4.24 -10.43 -19.52
N CYS A 780 -3.31 -9.69 -20.13
CA CYS A 780 -3.55 -8.40 -20.76
C CYS A 780 -4.09 -8.52 -22.21
N CYS A 781 -4.34 -9.73 -22.70
CA CYS A 781 -4.75 -9.99 -24.08
C CYS A 781 -6.10 -10.69 -24.15
N LEU A 782 -6.88 -10.36 -25.18
CA LEU A 782 -7.94 -11.20 -25.72
C LEU A 782 -7.30 -12.39 -26.44
N VAL A 783 -7.54 -13.60 -25.91
CA VAL A 783 -7.12 -14.85 -26.54
C VAL A 783 -8.18 -15.26 -27.58
N LYS A 784 -7.82 -15.20 -28.87
CA LYS A 784 -8.73 -15.49 -29.98
C LYS A 784 -8.36 -16.80 -30.67
N SER A 785 -9.30 -17.75 -30.70
CA SER A 785 -9.19 -18.94 -31.55
C SER A 785 -9.60 -18.62 -32.98
N VAL A 786 -8.74 -18.91 -33.95
CA VAL A 786 -9.01 -18.71 -35.37
C VAL A 786 -8.82 -20.04 -36.10
N VAL A 787 -9.78 -20.36 -36.98
CA VAL A 787 -9.71 -21.51 -37.88
C VAL A 787 -9.91 -21.04 -39.30
N GLU A 788 -8.98 -21.39 -40.18
CA GLU A 788 -9.03 -21.04 -41.61
C GLU A 788 -8.84 -22.27 -42.50
N ASP A 789 -9.28 -22.18 -43.75
CA ASP A 789 -9.03 -23.23 -44.74
C ASP A 789 -7.53 -23.27 -45.07
N ARG A 790 -6.91 -24.43 -44.87
CA ARG A 790 -5.47 -24.62 -45.09
C ARG A 790 -5.06 -24.38 -46.54
N TRP A 791 -5.94 -24.73 -47.48
CA TRP A 791 -5.70 -24.67 -48.91
C TRP A 791 -6.75 -23.80 -49.62
N TRP A 792 -7.06 -22.63 -49.06
CA TRP A 792 -7.92 -21.66 -49.74
C TRP A 792 -7.25 -21.16 -51.04
N PRO A 793 -7.98 -21.05 -52.18
CA PRO A 793 -9.40 -21.34 -52.41
C PRO A 793 -9.68 -22.78 -52.91
N LEU A 794 -8.69 -23.67 -52.97
CA LEU A 794 -8.79 -25.01 -53.55
C LEU A 794 -9.70 -25.95 -52.75
N ILE A 795 -9.51 -26.01 -51.43
CA ILE A 795 -10.33 -26.83 -50.52
C ILE A 795 -11.04 -25.89 -49.57
N LYS A 796 -12.37 -25.84 -49.69
CA LYS A 796 -13.26 -25.00 -48.88
C LYS A 796 -14.26 -25.88 -48.14
N THR A 797 -14.66 -25.47 -46.94
CA THR A 797 -15.78 -26.13 -46.28
C THR A 797 -17.04 -25.99 -47.11
N LYS A 798 -17.58 -27.12 -47.57
CA LYS A 798 -18.91 -27.24 -48.15
C LYS A 798 -19.65 -28.29 -47.35
N ILE A 799 -20.81 -27.94 -46.81
CA ILE A 799 -21.68 -28.90 -46.14
C ILE A 799 -22.14 -29.92 -47.20
N PRO A 800 -21.89 -31.22 -47.03
CA PRO A 800 -22.40 -32.25 -47.94
C PRO A 800 -23.92 -32.22 -48.05
N LYS A 801 -24.47 -32.42 -49.26
CA LYS A 801 -25.92 -32.33 -49.54
C LYS A 801 -26.82 -33.09 -48.55
N PRO A 802 -26.51 -34.34 -48.12
CA PRO A 802 -27.37 -35.09 -47.21
C PRO A 802 -27.65 -34.40 -45.87
N ILE A 803 -26.72 -33.55 -45.41
CA ILE A 803 -26.78 -32.83 -44.13
C ILE A 803 -26.93 -31.32 -44.29
N GLN A 804 -27.19 -30.83 -45.50
CA GLN A 804 -27.63 -29.45 -45.71
C GLN A 804 -29.07 -29.31 -45.19
N TYR A 805 -29.46 -28.12 -44.71
CA TYR A 805 -30.86 -27.86 -44.40
C TYR A 805 -31.64 -27.53 -45.69
N PRO A 806 -32.82 -28.14 -45.92
CA PRO A 806 -33.45 -29.19 -45.11
C PRO A 806 -32.72 -30.55 -45.24
N ILE A 807 -32.56 -31.25 -44.10
CA ILE A 807 -31.80 -32.50 -44.01
C ILE A 807 -32.49 -33.59 -44.87
N SER A 808 -31.70 -34.31 -45.68
CA SER A 808 -32.20 -35.43 -46.49
C SER A 808 -32.61 -36.63 -45.62
N GLU A 809 -33.47 -37.52 -46.14
CA GLU A 809 -33.89 -38.76 -45.44
C GLU A 809 -32.69 -39.61 -44.97
N ASN A 810 -31.60 -39.64 -45.75
CA ASN A 810 -30.36 -40.35 -45.45
C ASN A 810 -29.28 -39.49 -44.75
N GLY A 811 -29.65 -38.30 -44.24
CA GLY A 811 -28.68 -37.38 -43.62
C GLY A 811 -28.03 -37.95 -42.36
N PHE A 812 -28.78 -38.72 -41.56
CA PHE A 812 -28.24 -39.38 -40.37
C PHE A 812 -27.31 -40.55 -40.73
N GLU A 813 -27.70 -41.39 -41.69
CA GLU A 813 -26.86 -42.49 -42.19
C GLU A 813 -25.54 -41.96 -42.75
N PHE A 814 -25.58 -40.88 -43.54
CA PHE A 814 -24.39 -40.18 -44.01
C PHE A 814 -23.46 -39.78 -42.87
N GLN A 815 -24.04 -39.19 -41.82
CA GLN A 815 -23.29 -38.71 -40.67
C GLN A 815 -22.68 -39.88 -39.86
N GLU A 816 -23.43 -40.97 -39.67
CA GLU A 816 -22.96 -42.19 -39.02
C GLU A 816 -21.77 -42.80 -39.79
N SER A 817 -21.89 -42.96 -41.10
CA SER A 817 -20.80 -43.44 -41.96
C SER A 817 -19.59 -42.50 -41.91
N LEU A 818 -19.80 -41.18 -41.89
CA LEU A 818 -18.71 -40.20 -41.78
C LEU A 818 -17.98 -40.30 -40.44
N VAL A 819 -18.71 -40.46 -39.34
CA VAL A 819 -18.14 -40.68 -38.01
C VAL A 819 -17.32 -41.98 -37.98
N GLN A 820 -17.88 -43.07 -38.51
CA GLN A 820 -17.18 -44.35 -38.57
C GLN A 820 -15.93 -44.29 -39.45
N ALA A 821 -15.97 -43.56 -40.57
CA ALA A 821 -14.82 -43.35 -41.45
C ALA A 821 -13.68 -42.58 -40.76
N LEU A 822 -14.03 -41.54 -39.98
CA LEU A 822 -13.04 -40.68 -39.31
C LEU A 822 -12.50 -41.30 -38.02
N TYR A 823 -13.35 -41.98 -37.26
CA TYR A 823 -13.07 -42.36 -35.87
C TYR A 823 -13.08 -43.86 -35.60
N GLY A 824 -13.63 -44.70 -36.49
CA GLY A 824 -13.74 -46.15 -36.28
C GLY A 824 -12.44 -46.81 -35.84
N LEU A 825 -12.47 -47.70 -34.85
CA LEU A 825 -11.22 -48.23 -34.25
C LEU A 825 -10.45 -49.15 -35.20
N ASN A 826 -11.15 -49.80 -36.13
CA ASN A 826 -10.61 -50.72 -37.12
C ASN A 826 -10.45 -50.03 -38.49
N ILE A 827 -9.31 -50.24 -39.14
CA ILE A 827 -9.02 -49.67 -40.48
C ILE A 827 -10.00 -50.17 -41.55
N TRP A 828 -10.43 -51.42 -41.47
CA TRP A 828 -11.37 -51.99 -42.44
C TRP A 828 -12.77 -51.40 -42.28
N ASP A 829 -13.19 -51.11 -41.06
CA ASP A 829 -14.47 -50.46 -40.79
C ASP A 829 -14.44 -49.00 -41.25
N ARG A 830 -13.30 -48.32 -41.07
CA ARG A 830 -13.10 -46.96 -41.61
C ARG A 830 -13.18 -46.93 -43.13
N LEU A 831 -12.54 -47.89 -43.80
CA LEU A 831 -12.56 -47.97 -45.27
C LEU A 831 -13.96 -48.30 -45.80
N ARG A 832 -14.67 -49.25 -45.17
CA ARG A 832 -16.07 -49.55 -45.52
C ARG A 832 -16.97 -48.33 -45.34
N ALA A 833 -16.89 -47.68 -44.18
CA ALA A 833 -17.67 -46.48 -43.91
C ALA A 833 -17.32 -45.31 -44.84
N LEU A 834 -16.05 -45.18 -45.27
CA LEU A 834 -15.66 -44.20 -46.28
C LEU A 834 -16.30 -44.49 -47.64
N VAL A 835 -16.42 -45.76 -48.03
CA VAL A 835 -17.16 -46.15 -49.24
C VAL A 835 -18.63 -45.78 -49.11
N ASP A 836 -19.25 -46.01 -47.95
CA ASP A 836 -20.65 -45.65 -47.70
C ASP A 836 -20.87 -44.12 -47.78
N VAL A 837 -19.97 -43.31 -47.20
CA VAL A 837 -19.96 -41.84 -47.35
C VAL A 837 -19.94 -41.43 -48.82
N LEU A 838 -19.03 -42.02 -49.61
CA LEU A 838 -18.91 -41.69 -51.04
C LEU A 838 -20.13 -42.12 -51.84
N LYS A 839 -20.73 -43.28 -51.51
CA LYS A 839 -21.95 -43.80 -52.14
C LYS A 839 -23.13 -42.85 -51.89
N ILE A 840 -23.33 -42.43 -50.64
CA ILE A 840 -24.42 -41.53 -50.26
C ILE A 840 -24.24 -40.13 -50.90
N ILE A 841 -23.01 -39.64 -51.07
CA ILE A 841 -22.74 -38.39 -51.80
C ILE A 841 -23.05 -38.52 -53.29
N SER A 842 -22.82 -39.70 -53.89
CA SER A 842 -23.00 -39.96 -55.32
C SER A 842 -24.47 -40.22 -55.71
N GLU A 843 -25.26 -40.82 -54.82
CA GLU A 843 -26.69 -41.06 -55.02
C GLU A 843 -27.44 -39.72 -55.07
N LYS A 844 -27.88 -39.32 -56.27
CA LYS A 844 -28.77 -38.14 -56.44
C LYS A 844 -30.03 -38.38 -55.61
N SER A 845 -30.29 -37.51 -54.63
CA SER A 845 -31.57 -37.43 -53.94
C SER A 845 -32.68 -37.29 -54.98
N THR A 846 -33.32 -38.41 -55.31
CA THR A 846 -34.42 -38.42 -56.26
C THR A 846 -35.63 -37.97 -55.45
N PRO A 847 -36.28 -36.85 -55.77
CA PRO A 847 -37.43 -36.41 -54.98
C PRO A 847 -38.53 -37.45 -55.15
N LYS A 848 -38.84 -38.20 -54.07
CA LYS A 848 -40.07 -38.98 -54.02
C LYS A 848 -41.22 -37.98 -54.06
N ASN A 849 -41.88 -37.90 -55.22
CA ASN A 849 -43.18 -37.25 -55.36
C ASN A 849 -44.10 -37.75 -54.24
N SER A 850 -44.40 -36.90 -53.26
CA SER A 850 -45.45 -37.10 -52.27
C SER A 850 -46.80 -37.04 -52.97
N LYS A 851 -47.22 -38.16 -53.58
CA LYS A 851 -48.64 -38.37 -53.85
C LYS A 851 -49.34 -38.57 -52.51
N LYS A 852 -50.11 -37.54 -52.14
CA LYS A 852 -51.37 -37.55 -51.38
C LYS A 852 -51.60 -38.78 -50.47
N ARG A 853 -51.69 -38.55 -49.17
CA ARG A 853 -52.82 -39.04 -48.37
C ARG A 853 -53.28 -37.94 -47.42
N VAL A 854 -54.59 -37.71 -47.51
CA VAL A 854 -55.44 -36.71 -46.83
C VAL A 854 -55.37 -36.87 -45.32
#